data_AF-A0A5C7XM44-F1
#
_entry.id   AF-A0A5C7XM44-F1
#
_cell.length_a   1.000
_cell.length_b   1.000
_cell.length_c   1.000
_cell.angle_alpha   90.00
_cell.angle_beta   90.00
_cell.angle_gamma   90.00
#
_symmetry.space_group_name_H-M   'P 1'
#
loop_
_entity.id
_entity.type
_entity.pdbx_description
1 polymer ?
#
loop_
_entity_poly.entity_id
_entity_poly.type
_entity_poly.pdbx_seq_one_letter_code
_entity_poly.pdbx_strand_id
1 'polypeptide(L)'
;MRKIVLCLTAAAALGGCTSEWDSAKTGAVPTTSPQNSAPDRLAARIPAISAAQRASDARLPDKGDLVVYDRSRPVFKRAAFSYHSIGLSEAHALNAAHPGGEVDIQTPSGKSLSFAYQRHVEHGDGNWTWVGRTREGLDAVITFGPDAVYGRIAQPNTESLQLTYSNGRTWLVEADPTKLRHPGSRLPMDHDVAVVPRAALAALRNQNAAKTAAKGAIAANAVAAATGPSNTIDVVLGYTPGLVSQNGGSTSAVVTLLTNRIELTNQALASSLVSPRVRLVHTLQVNYTDTTTNSAALDSLSGQTCTPTSCSSVPVPAELQPLRNARETYGGDIVSLVRPLKEPEHNGCGIAWLLGPNNTTIDNTDAPFAYSVVSNGSDVRESDGFTYSCPVETLAHEMAHNMGQQHNVEDSGGDAGTHPYSYGFRETATNGFYTIMAYPLASSGQFSIPYFGNPNVNYLAGRPTGSANADNARSMNQSMLLVAQFRNTVVPFNNKAIPNDYDSDGRSDIYWRNSATGMNDIWFMNGANLASASSVILVSDLNWKVIGSGDFNNDLAADTLWRNSATGELFIRYMQGTSILPTSGPSLTVANQAWTIVALGDFNNDGVTDIYWRNTTNGKNDLWLMSASSRIPQTATTVYTEADQNWKIAGTGDFNADGNADVFWRNSVTGGNYVQLMNGLSVLAGSGFTNAVSDTNWKIVAIRDFDRDGRSDIYWRHAQTGSNYLWTMNGITVSTVSFVHNEPDQAWKIVNSGDYNGDGYGDVLWRNTTTGQNVIHLMQGASVIAGSAQFNRVADLNWVITGITGSN
;
A
#
# COMPACT_ATOMS: atom_id res chain seq x y z
N MET A 1 15.54 -57.10 -48.89
CA MET A 1 16.00 -56.61 -50.20
C MET A 1 16.93 -55.42 -49.98
N ARG A 2 17.70 -55.10 -51.03
CA ARG A 2 18.44 -53.85 -51.34
C ARG A 2 17.86 -52.54 -50.75
N LYS A 3 18.64 -51.47 -50.48
CA LYS A 3 20.12 -51.32 -50.25
C LYS A 3 20.44 -49.82 -49.93
N ILE A 4 21.33 -49.56 -48.95
CA ILE A 4 22.55 -48.68 -49.04
C ILE A 4 22.35 -47.14 -49.29
N VAL A 5 23.18 -46.17 -48.88
CA VAL A 5 24.58 -46.01 -48.35
C VAL A 5 24.60 -44.77 -47.40
N LEU A 6 25.21 -44.75 -46.20
CA LEU A 6 26.61 -44.37 -45.81
C LEU A 6 27.05 -42.91 -46.15
N CYS A 7 28.01 -42.27 -45.46
CA CYS A 7 28.49 -42.30 -44.04
C CYS A 7 29.22 -40.95 -43.79
N LEU A 8 30.47 -40.69 -43.33
CA LEU A 8 31.72 -41.32 -42.83
C LEU A 8 32.43 -40.22 -41.96
N THR A 9 33.49 -40.34 -41.15
CA THR A 9 34.15 -41.29 -40.19
C THR A 9 35.39 -40.54 -39.62
N ALA A 10 36.09 -40.87 -38.52
CA ALA A 10 35.81 -41.47 -37.20
C ALA A 10 37.19 -41.69 -36.49
N ALA A 11 37.38 -41.36 -35.20
CA ALA A 11 38.65 -41.62 -34.50
C ALA A 11 38.51 -41.85 -32.97
N ALA A 12 39.37 -42.71 -32.43
CA ALA A 12 39.65 -42.96 -31.00
C ALA A 12 41.20 -43.10 -30.87
N ALA A 13 41.88 -43.50 -29.77
CA ALA A 13 41.55 -44.07 -28.47
C ALA A 13 42.74 -43.85 -27.49
N LEU A 14 42.79 -44.61 -26.37
CA LEU A 14 43.91 -44.75 -25.39
C LEU A 14 44.10 -43.54 -24.45
N GLY A 15 44.53 -43.68 -23.19
CA GLY A 15 44.78 -44.84 -22.31
C GLY A 15 45.23 -44.29 -20.94
N GLY A 16 44.82 -44.82 -19.79
CA GLY A 16 45.38 -46.01 -19.15
C GLY A 16 45.92 -45.62 -17.74
N CYS A 17 45.71 -46.44 -16.71
CA CYS A 17 46.08 -46.11 -15.31
C CYS A 17 47.42 -46.73 -14.89
N THR A 18 48.14 -46.12 -13.93
CA THR A 18 48.70 -46.74 -12.69
C THR A 18 49.38 -45.70 -11.77
N SER A 19 49.87 -46.14 -10.60
CA SER A 19 50.18 -45.34 -9.39
C SER A 19 51.61 -45.55 -8.84
N GLU A 20 51.86 -45.01 -7.62
CA GLU A 20 53.03 -45.19 -6.73
C GLU A 20 54.28 -44.33 -7.06
N TRP A 21 54.84 -43.49 -6.15
CA TRP A 21 55.41 -43.67 -4.77
C TRP A 21 56.85 -44.25 -4.81
N ASP A 22 57.86 -43.78 -4.06
CA ASP A 22 57.98 -42.73 -3.01
C ASP A 22 59.47 -42.28 -2.80
N SER A 23 59.77 -41.47 -1.77
CA SER A 23 61.04 -41.36 -0.99
C SER A 23 61.93 -40.10 -1.12
N ALA A 24 61.46 -39.00 -0.51
CA ALA A 24 62.10 -38.20 0.57
C ALA A 24 63.61 -37.85 0.61
N LYS A 25 63.91 -36.59 1.02
CA LYS A 25 64.85 -36.28 2.16
C LYS A 25 64.81 -34.83 2.71
N THR A 26 64.32 -34.72 3.96
CA THR A 26 64.80 -33.88 5.09
C THR A 26 65.24 -32.40 4.92
N GLY A 27 64.52 -31.49 5.59
CA GLY A 27 64.90 -30.13 6.01
C GLY A 27 63.90 -29.63 7.09
N ALA A 28 64.23 -28.68 7.97
CA ALA A 28 63.50 -28.50 9.24
C ALA A 28 63.19 -27.04 9.68
N VAL A 29 61.93 -26.83 10.14
CA VAL A 29 61.46 -25.85 11.19
C VAL A 29 61.57 -24.34 10.83
N PRO A 30 60.66 -23.42 11.27
CA PRO A 30 59.57 -23.51 12.26
C PRO A 30 58.13 -23.18 11.74
N THR A 31 57.19 -23.06 12.68
CA THR A 31 55.74 -22.87 12.51
C THR A 31 55.27 -21.40 12.37
N THR A 32 54.36 -21.14 11.42
CA THR A 32 53.33 -20.06 11.48
C THR A 32 52.08 -20.50 10.70
N SER A 33 50.88 -20.22 11.23
CA SER A 33 49.60 -20.70 10.68
C SER A 33 49.14 -19.97 9.40
N PRO A 34 48.61 -20.68 8.38
CA PRO A 34 47.75 -20.10 7.35
C PRO A 34 46.32 -19.87 7.86
N GLN A 35 45.59 -18.93 7.24
CA GLN A 35 44.19 -18.63 7.56
C GLN A 35 43.23 -19.58 6.81
N ASN A 36 42.05 -19.83 7.39
CA ASN A 36 40.94 -20.47 6.68
C ASN A 36 40.38 -19.51 5.62
N SER A 37 40.49 -19.86 4.34
CA SER A 37 39.63 -19.30 3.30
C SER A 37 38.24 -19.93 3.38
N ALA A 38 37.21 -19.13 3.64
CA ALA A 38 35.83 -19.59 3.65
C ALA A 38 35.34 -19.89 2.21
N PRO A 39 34.51 -20.93 1.99
CA PRO A 39 33.87 -21.16 0.70
C PRO A 39 32.75 -20.13 0.45
N ASP A 40 32.42 -19.91 -0.83
CA ASP A 40 31.44 -18.90 -1.26
C ASP A 40 30.07 -19.06 -0.60
N ARG A 41 29.53 -17.95 -0.10
CA ARG A 41 28.12 -17.84 0.26
C ARG A 41 27.29 -17.68 -1.02
N LEU A 42 26.71 -18.78 -1.48
CA LEU A 42 25.58 -18.74 -2.41
C LEU A 42 24.42 -17.99 -1.75
N ALA A 43 24.27 -16.70 -2.07
CA ALA A 43 23.14 -15.89 -1.65
C ALA A 43 21.85 -16.47 -2.25
N ALA A 44 20.84 -16.69 -1.41
CA ALA A 44 19.50 -17.06 -1.85
C ALA A 44 18.95 -15.95 -2.75
N ARG A 45 18.37 -16.32 -3.90
CA ARG A 45 17.71 -15.39 -4.80
C ARG A 45 16.22 -15.37 -4.50
N ILE A 46 15.67 -14.16 -4.43
CA ILE A 46 14.23 -13.88 -4.44
C ILE A 46 13.60 -14.56 -5.68
N PRO A 47 12.35 -15.06 -5.61
CA PRO A 47 11.57 -15.42 -6.79
C PRO A 47 11.59 -14.32 -7.87
N ALA A 48 11.44 -14.70 -9.13
CA ALA A 48 11.70 -13.78 -10.22
C ALA A 48 10.64 -12.68 -10.36
N ILE A 49 10.96 -11.47 -9.87
CA ILE A 49 10.56 -10.24 -10.55
C ILE A 49 10.84 -10.44 -12.04
N SER A 50 9.84 -10.15 -12.88
CA SER A 50 9.90 -10.27 -14.34
C SER A 50 11.25 -9.78 -14.88
N ALA A 51 12.09 -10.71 -15.35
CA ALA A 51 13.45 -10.40 -15.80
C ALA A 51 13.47 -9.49 -17.05
N ALA A 52 12.30 -9.19 -17.61
CA ALA A 52 12.07 -8.31 -18.75
C ALA A 52 11.92 -6.81 -18.38
N GLN A 53 11.65 -6.45 -17.11
CA GLN A 53 11.19 -5.09 -16.73
C GLN A 53 12.09 -4.33 -15.73
N ARG A 54 13.35 -4.73 -15.56
CA ARG A 54 14.33 -3.98 -14.75
C ARG A 54 14.54 -2.55 -15.27
N ALA A 55 14.57 -1.58 -14.36
CA ALA A 55 14.75 -0.17 -14.67
C ALA A 55 16.03 0.09 -15.48
N SER A 56 15.87 0.67 -16.67
CA SER A 56 16.93 0.67 -17.68
C SER A 56 18.17 1.50 -17.32
N ASP A 57 18.01 2.46 -16.39
CA ASP A 57 19.03 3.39 -15.92
C ASP A 57 19.54 3.08 -14.49
N ALA A 58 18.99 2.05 -13.83
CA ALA A 58 19.39 1.60 -12.49
C ALA A 58 20.09 0.22 -12.48
N ARG A 59 20.80 -0.07 -13.56
CA ARG A 59 21.43 -1.38 -13.85
C ARG A 59 22.77 -1.63 -13.13
N LEU A 60 23.21 -0.81 -12.16
CA LEU A 60 24.44 -1.13 -11.44
C LEU A 60 24.26 -2.42 -10.62
N PRO A 61 25.24 -3.35 -10.63
CA PRO A 61 25.22 -4.49 -9.72
C PRO A 61 25.33 -3.99 -8.28
N ASP A 62 24.65 -4.67 -7.35
CA ASP A 62 24.77 -4.36 -5.94
C ASP A 62 26.22 -4.51 -5.47
N LYS A 63 26.70 -3.51 -4.74
CA LYS A 63 28.02 -3.40 -4.12
C LYS A 63 27.96 -2.80 -2.71
N GLY A 64 26.76 -2.65 -2.13
CA GLY A 64 26.53 -1.93 -0.89
C GLY A 64 26.15 -0.46 -1.04
N ASP A 65 26.02 0.06 -2.26
CA ASP A 65 25.60 1.45 -2.55
C ASP A 65 24.35 1.47 -3.44
N LEU A 66 23.30 2.21 -3.05
CA LEU A 66 22.22 2.57 -3.99
C LEU A 66 22.68 3.62 -5.01
N VAL A 67 23.41 4.65 -4.56
CA VAL A 67 23.73 5.86 -5.34
C VAL A 67 25.24 6.03 -5.51
N VAL A 68 25.75 5.77 -6.70
CA VAL A 68 27.19 5.87 -7.01
C VAL A 68 27.48 7.14 -7.81
N TYR A 69 28.20 8.10 -7.22
CA TYR A 69 28.55 9.36 -7.87
C TYR A 69 29.63 9.18 -8.95
N ASP A 70 29.33 9.64 -10.18
CA ASP A 70 30.29 9.76 -11.27
C ASP A 70 31.12 11.04 -11.09
N ARG A 71 32.05 11.01 -10.11
CA ARG A 71 32.95 12.13 -9.78
C ARG A 71 33.95 12.50 -10.89
N SER A 72 33.93 11.79 -12.04
CA SER A 72 34.68 12.19 -13.23
C SER A 72 34.00 13.32 -14.01
N ARG A 73 32.69 13.51 -13.82
CA ARG A 73 31.92 14.57 -14.45
C ARG A 73 31.78 15.78 -13.50
N PRO A 74 31.83 17.01 -14.03
CA PRO A 74 31.55 18.21 -13.22
C PRO A 74 30.08 18.22 -12.77
N VAL A 75 29.84 18.78 -11.58
CA VAL A 75 28.48 19.09 -11.11
C VAL A 75 27.91 20.19 -12.00
N PHE A 76 26.78 19.90 -12.66
CA PHE A 76 26.09 20.89 -13.50
C PHE A 76 25.20 21.76 -12.61
N LYS A 77 25.40 23.09 -12.61
CA LYS A 77 24.60 24.01 -11.81
C LYS A 77 23.72 24.88 -12.70
N ARG A 78 22.43 24.99 -12.35
CA ARG A 78 21.44 25.80 -13.06
C ARG A 78 20.59 26.58 -12.05
N ALA A 79 20.90 27.86 -11.90
CA ALA A 79 20.32 28.77 -10.91
C ALA A 79 20.29 28.16 -9.48
N ALA A 80 19.13 27.81 -8.94
CA ALA A 80 18.99 27.21 -7.60
C ALA A 80 19.43 25.74 -7.49
N PHE A 81 19.61 25.02 -8.61
CA PHE A 81 19.82 23.57 -8.60
C PHE A 81 21.25 23.15 -8.92
N SER A 82 21.76 22.16 -8.17
CA SER A 82 23.01 21.44 -8.46
C SER A 82 22.68 19.99 -8.86
N TYR A 83 23.03 19.61 -10.08
CA TYR A 83 22.79 18.28 -10.66
C TYR A 83 24.06 17.44 -10.57
N HIS A 84 23.96 16.32 -9.86
CA HIS A 84 25.05 15.37 -9.64
C HIS A 84 24.84 14.15 -10.53
N SER A 85 25.83 13.84 -11.36
CA SER A 85 25.82 12.65 -12.21
C SER A 85 26.00 11.40 -11.34
N ILE A 86 25.05 10.47 -11.41
CA ILE A 86 25.01 9.23 -10.62
C ILE A 86 24.83 8.00 -11.50
N GLY A 87 25.12 6.82 -10.97
CA GLY A 87 24.48 5.57 -11.38
C GLY A 87 23.72 4.98 -10.20
N LEU A 88 22.64 4.25 -10.49
CA LEU A 88 21.77 3.64 -9.48
C LEU A 88 21.86 2.11 -9.51
N SER A 89 21.70 1.48 -8.35
CA SER A 89 21.53 0.02 -8.23
C SER A 89 20.11 -0.33 -7.75
N GLU A 90 19.22 -0.64 -8.69
CA GLU A 90 17.93 -1.27 -8.40
C GLU A 90 18.11 -2.58 -7.62
N ALA A 91 19.17 -3.34 -7.94
CA ALA A 91 19.52 -4.57 -7.23
C ALA A 91 19.80 -4.35 -5.73
N HIS A 92 20.43 -3.22 -5.35
CA HIS A 92 20.64 -2.88 -3.94
C HIS A 92 19.33 -2.56 -3.23
N ALA A 93 18.45 -1.73 -3.83
CA ALA A 93 17.14 -1.41 -3.26
C ALA A 93 16.26 -2.67 -3.09
N LEU A 94 16.30 -3.60 -4.05
CA LEU A 94 15.62 -4.89 -3.97
C LEU A 94 16.21 -5.81 -2.89
N ASN A 95 17.54 -5.88 -2.78
CA ASN A 95 18.19 -6.66 -1.74
C ASN A 95 17.92 -6.09 -0.32
N ALA A 96 17.62 -4.80 -0.21
CA ALA A 96 17.22 -4.12 1.02
C ALA A 96 15.69 -4.02 1.21
N ALA A 97 14.86 -4.62 0.34
CA ALA A 97 13.40 -4.63 0.45
C ALA A 97 12.90 -5.71 1.43
N HIS A 98 13.38 -5.64 2.67
CA HIS A 98 12.98 -6.53 3.76
C HIS A 98 13.10 -5.82 5.12
N PRO A 99 12.41 -6.27 6.18
CA PRO A 99 12.49 -5.65 7.51
C PRO A 99 13.89 -5.76 8.10
N GLY A 100 14.38 -4.67 8.70
CA GLY A 100 15.79 -4.55 9.09
C GLY A 100 16.78 -4.50 7.93
N GLY A 101 16.29 -4.44 6.68
CA GLY A 101 17.05 -3.97 5.53
C GLY A 101 17.20 -2.45 5.63
N GLU A 102 18.33 -1.93 5.16
CA GLU A 102 18.69 -0.53 5.29
C GLU A 102 19.44 -0.08 4.04
N VAL A 103 19.10 1.09 3.52
CA VAL A 103 19.78 1.71 2.37
C VAL A 103 20.53 2.95 2.85
N ASP A 104 21.85 2.89 2.74
CA ASP A 104 22.72 4.05 2.96
C ASP A 104 22.73 4.94 1.71
N ILE A 105 22.32 6.20 1.87
CA ILE A 105 22.39 7.22 0.82
C ILE A 105 23.40 8.29 1.22
N GLN A 106 24.53 8.31 0.52
CA GLN A 106 25.50 9.40 0.59
C GLN A 106 24.93 10.66 -0.06
N THR A 107 24.77 11.72 0.72
CA THR A 107 24.42 13.07 0.24
C THR A 107 25.57 13.70 -0.56
N PRO A 108 25.34 14.75 -1.38
CA PRO A 108 26.40 15.43 -2.11
C PRO A 108 27.53 15.99 -1.22
N SER A 109 27.23 16.26 0.05
CA SER A 109 28.17 16.72 1.08
C SER A 109 29.13 15.63 1.59
N GLY A 110 28.87 14.34 1.33
CA GLY A 110 29.59 13.21 1.92
C GLY A 110 29.09 12.78 3.31
N LYS A 111 27.93 13.28 3.75
CA LYS A 111 27.19 12.72 4.90
C LYS A 111 26.33 11.54 4.44
N SER A 112 26.37 10.41 5.16
CA SER A 112 25.39 9.31 4.97
C SER A 112 24.03 9.65 5.61
N LEU A 113 22.97 9.17 4.98
CA LEU A 113 21.63 9.07 5.53
C LEU A 113 21.19 7.62 5.37
N SER A 114 21.02 6.91 6.48
CA SER A 114 20.63 5.50 6.51
C SER A 114 19.12 5.41 6.66
N PHE A 115 18.45 4.86 5.65
CA PHE A 115 17.00 4.68 5.62
C PHE A 115 16.69 3.20 5.83
N ALA A 116 16.14 2.86 6.99
CA ALA A 116 15.59 1.54 7.22
C ALA A 116 14.38 1.33 6.29
N TYR A 117 14.26 0.15 5.71
CA TYR A 117 13.09 -0.24 4.92
C TYR A 117 11.80 -0.06 5.73
N GLN A 118 10.73 0.37 5.05
CA GLN A 118 9.39 0.46 5.62
C GLN A 118 8.41 -0.39 4.80
N ARG A 119 8.32 -0.16 3.50
CA ARG A 119 7.42 -0.86 2.59
C ARG A 119 7.92 -0.78 1.16
N HIS A 120 7.34 -1.60 0.29
CA HIS A 120 7.38 -1.38 -1.16
C HIS A 120 5.98 -1.48 -1.76
N VAL A 121 5.81 -0.97 -2.97
CA VAL A 121 4.57 -1.09 -3.75
C VAL A 121 4.93 -1.46 -5.18
N GLU A 122 4.54 -2.66 -5.61
CA GLU A 122 4.51 -3.00 -7.03
C GLU A 122 3.27 -2.39 -7.69
N HIS A 123 3.41 -1.94 -8.94
CA HIS A 123 2.33 -1.35 -9.75
C HIS A 123 2.13 -2.19 -11.01
N GLY A 124 0.88 -2.35 -11.45
CA GLY A 124 0.50 -3.27 -12.55
C GLY A 124 1.04 -2.93 -13.94
N ASP A 125 1.79 -1.84 -14.09
CA ASP A 125 2.51 -1.43 -15.30
C ASP A 125 4.01 -1.82 -15.29
N GLY A 126 4.50 -2.38 -14.18
CA GLY A 126 5.91 -2.74 -13.98
C GLY A 126 6.77 -1.65 -13.34
N ASN A 127 6.19 -0.55 -12.86
CA ASN A 127 6.85 0.30 -11.87
C ASN A 127 6.83 -0.39 -10.50
N TRP A 128 7.85 -0.15 -9.68
CA TRP A 128 7.80 -0.46 -8.25
C TRP A 128 8.42 0.67 -7.43
N THR A 129 7.90 0.91 -6.23
CA THR A 129 8.35 1.97 -5.33
C THR A 129 8.91 1.38 -4.04
N TRP A 130 10.15 1.73 -3.73
CA TRP A 130 10.79 1.45 -2.44
C TRP A 130 10.57 2.64 -1.48
N VAL A 131 10.21 2.35 -0.23
CA VAL A 131 10.05 3.35 0.83
C VAL A 131 10.88 2.97 2.04
N GLY A 132 11.64 3.93 2.54
CA GLY A 132 12.41 3.81 3.77
C GLY A 132 12.38 5.07 4.62
N ARG A 133 12.75 4.94 5.89
CA ARG A 133 12.68 5.98 6.92
C ARG A 133 13.93 5.94 7.79
N THR A 134 14.52 7.11 8.07
CA THR A 134 15.56 7.22 9.11
C THR A 134 14.93 7.18 10.49
N ARG A 135 15.71 6.82 11.52
CA ARG A 135 15.25 6.77 12.91
C ARG A 135 14.65 8.09 13.44
N GLU A 136 15.00 9.21 12.82
CA GLU A 136 14.52 10.56 13.15
C GLU A 136 13.20 10.94 12.45
N GLY A 137 12.63 10.06 11.61
CA GLY A 137 11.39 10.32 10.86
C GLY A 137 11.59 11.05 9.53
N LEU A 138 12.74 10.86 8.87
CA LEU A 138 12.97 11.39 7.51
C LEU A 138 12.72 10.29 6.48
N ASP A 139 11.90 10.57 5.46
CA ASP A 139 11.47 9.58 4.48
C ASP A 139 12.28 9.63 3.17
N ALA A 140 12.55 8.46 2.59
CA ALA A 140 12.99 8.29 1.21
C ALA A 140 11.94 7.47 0.44
N VAL A 141 11.45 7.99 -0.68
CA VAL A 141 10.47 7.35 -1.57
C VAL A 141 11.06 7.34 -2.98
N ILE A 142 11.32 6.15 -3.52
CA ILE A 142 12.06 5.97 -4.78
C ILE A 142 11.30 5.00 -5.68
N THR A 143 10.79 5.48 -6.81
CA THR A 143 10.06 4.69 -7.81
C THR A 143 10.98 4.35 -8.98
N PHE A 144 11.18 3.06 -9.19
CA PHE A 144 11.90 2.49 -10.31
C PHE A 144 10.89 2.10 -11.39
N GLY A 145 11.13 2.54 -12.63
CA GLY A 145 10.32 2.19 -13.79
C GLY A 145 11.18 1.78 -14.98
N PRO A 146 10.61 1.19 -16.04
CA PRO A 146 11.38 0.62 -17.15
C PRO A 146 12.34 1.62 -17.81
N ASP A 147 11.97 2.89 -17.90
CA ASP A 147 12.75 3.93 -18.60
C ASP A 147 13.46 4.93 -17.66
N ALA A 148 13.13 4.98 -16.37
CA ALA A 148 13.54 6.06 -15.48
C ALA A 148 13.52 5.65 -13.99
N VAL A 149 14.15 6.46 -13.14
CA VAL A 149 13.93 6.44 -11.69
C VAL A 149 13.60 7.86 -11.22
N TYR A 150 12.60 7.98 -10.35
CA TYR A 150 12.27 9.22 -9.66
C TYR A 150 12.21 8.99 -8.15
N GLY A 151 12.40 10.05 -7.38
CA GLY A 151 12.28 9.94 -5.94
C GLY A 151 12.60 11.21 -5.17
N ARG A 152 12.27 11.16 -3.89
CA ARG A 152 12.51 12.22 -2.89
C ARG A 152 13.24 11.57 -1.73
N ILE A 153 14.35 12.16 -1.30
CA ILE A 153 15.18 11.67 -0.20
C ILE A 153 15.28 12.82 0.81
N ALA A 154 14.57 12.71 1.93
CA ALA A 154 14.45 13.78 2.91
C ALA A 154 15.77 14.06 3.63
N GLN A 155 16.01 15.33 3.94
CA GLN A 155 17.18 15.80 4.68
C GLN A 155 16.75 16.56 5.95
N PRO A 156 17.57 16.57 7.02
CA PRO A 156 17.27 17.36 8.21
C PRO A 156 17.53 18.84 7.96
N ASN A 157 16.51 19.69 8.16
CA ASN A 157 16.60 21.15 8.14
C ASN A 157 17.02 21.79 6.80
N THR A 158 16.70 21.16 5.67
CA THR A 158 16.93 21.71 4.33
C THR A 158 16.02 21.02 3.31
N GLU A 159 16.00 21.55 2.08
CA GLU A 159 15.30 20.94 0.97
C GLU A 159 15.78 19.51 0.68
N SER A 160 14.84 18.69 0.20
CA SER A 160 15.07 17.26 0.00
C SER A 160 15.78 16.99 -1.33
N LEU A 161 16.66 15.99 -1.35
CA LEU A 161 17.33 15.57 -2.58
C LEU A 161 16.30 14.91 -3.51
N GLN A 162 16.39 15.19 -4.80
CA GLN A 162 15.47 14.65 -5.79
C GLN A 162 16.22 13.75 -6.76
N LEU A 163 15.69 12.55 -7.01
CA LEU A 163 16.06 11.75 -8.18
C LEU A 163 15.13 12.18 -9.32
N THR A 164 15.71 12.65 -10.43
CA THR A 164 14.95 13.10 -11.61
C THR A 164 15.61 12.68 -12.91
N TYR A 165 14.80 12.21 -13.86
CA TYR A 165 15.26 11.74 -15.16
C TYR A 165 15.27 12.88 -16.20
N SER A 166 16.40 13.10 -16.85
CA SER A 166 16.54 14.13 -17.89
C SER A 166 17.69 13.81 -18.85
N ASN A 167 17.47 14.03 -20.16
CA ASN A 167 18.45 13.77 -21.23
C ASN A 167 18.95 12.31 -21.26
N GLY A 168 18.06 11.34 -20.99
CA GLY A 168 18.39 9.91 -21.05
C GLY A 168 19.14 9.36 -19.83
N ARG A 169 19.13 10.07 -18.69
CA ARG A 169 19.75 9.62 -17.44
C ARG A 169 19.07 10.24 -16.21
N THR A 170 19.11 9.55 -15.09
CA THR A 170 18.70 10.02 -13.76
C THR A 170 19.84 10.80 -13.10
N TRP A 171 19.47 11.91 -12.47
CA TRP A 171 20.35 12.82 -11.74
C TRP A 171 19.90 12.90 -10.30
N LEU A 172 20.86 12.98 -9.37
CA LEU A 172 20.56 13.44 -8.01
C LEU A 172 20.66 14.97 -8.01
N VAL A 173 19.61 15.65 -7.56
CA VAL A 173 19.52 17.10 -7.57
C VAL A 173 19.44 17.63 -6.15
N GLU A 174 20.32 18.58 -5.84
CA GLU A 174 20.32 19.38 -4.62
C GLU A 174 19.78 20.78 -4.94
N ALA A 175 18.88 21.28 -4.09
CA ALA A 175 18.26 22.60 -4.23
C ALA A 175 18.79 23.57 -3.17
N ASP A 176 19.10 24.80 -3.57
CA ASP A 176 19.43 25.90 -2.67
C ASP A 176 18.15 26.68 -2.30
N PRO A 177 17.59 26.51 -1.09
CA PRO A 177 16.33 27.16 -0.71
C PRO A 177 16.41 28.69 -0.76
N THR A 178 17.61 29.28 -0.61
CA THR A 178 17.78 30.75 -0.69
C THR A 178 17.63 31.31 -2.11
N LYS A 179 17.59 30.44 -3.12
CA LYS A 179 17.43 30.78 -4.55
C LYS A 179 16.15 30.25 -5.18
N LEU A 180 15.35 29.48 -4.46
CA LEU A 180 14.01 29.07 -4.91
C LEU A 180 13.02 30.22 -4.76
N ARG A 181 12.17 30.40 -5.78
CA ARG A 181 10.96 31.22 -5.70
C ARG A 181 9.74 30.33 -5.90
N HIS A 182 8.90 30.29 -4.89
CA HIS A 182 7.60 29.61 -4.91
C HIS A 182 6.51 30.54 -5.48
N PRO A 183 5.40 30.02 -6.03
CA PRO A 183 4.32 30.81 -6.63
C PRO A 183 3.88 32.05 -5.83
N GLY A 184 3.50 31.86 -4.56
CA GLY A 184 3.07 32.94 -3.65
C GLY A 184 4.12 34.02 -3.36
N SER A 185 5.38 33.87 -3.80
CA SER A 185 6.42 34.91 -3.63
C SER A 185 6.38 36.05 -4.66
N ARG A 186 5.46 36.00 -5.64
CA ARG A 186 5.27 37.04 -6.68
C ARG A 186 3.86 37.64 -6.74
N LEU A 187 2.86 37.04 -6.09
CA LEU A 187 1.46 37.46 -6.13
C LEU A 187 0.92 37.71 -4.71
N PRO A 188 -0.13 38.53 -4.54
CA PRO A 188 -1.01 38.44 -3.38
C PRO A 188 -1.64 37.03 -3.30
N MET A 189 -2.16 36.69 -2.12
CA MET A 189 -2.70 35.37 -1.73
C MET A 189 -3.74 34.77 -2.69
N ASP A 190 -3.88 33.44 -2.62
CA ASP A 190 -5.04 32.65 -3.07
C ASP A 190 -5.33 32.72 -4.59
N HIS A 191 -4.43 32.12 -5.39
CA HIS A 191 -4.52 32.12 -6.87
C HIS A 191 -4.51 30.72 -7.52
N ASP A 192 -4.18 29.72 -6.72
CA ASP A 192 -4.05 28.28 -6.99
C ASP A 192 -5.21 27.46 -6.42
N VAL A 193 -6.23 28.14 -5.89
CA VAL A 193 -7.48 27.52 -5.47
C VAL A 193 -8.68 28.20 -6.12
N ALA A 194 -9.65 27.40 -6.55
CA ALA A 194 -10.91 27.85 -7.16
C ALA A 194 -12.08 27.51 -6.23
N VAL A 195 -12.70 28.53 -5.63
CA VAL A 195 -13.78 28.35 -4.64
C VAL A 195 -15.13 28.17 -5.33
N VAL A 196 -15.81 27.04 -5.11
CA VAL A 196 -17.16 26.82 -5.64
C VAL A 196 -18.19 27.61 -4.81
N PRO A 197 -18.99 28.53 -5.41
CA PRO A 197 -19.95 29.33 -4.67
C PRO A 197 -21.05 28.49 -4.04
N ARG A 198 -21.33 28.74 -2.75
CA ARG A 198 -22.38 28.05 -1.98
C ARG A 198 -23.76 28.11 -2.64
N ALA A 199 -24.07 29.18 -3.37
CA ALA A 199 -25.30 29.33 -4.14
C ALA A 199 -25.35 28.41 -5.39
N ALA A 200 -24.21 28.16 -6.04
CA ALA A 200 -24.12 27.23 -7.16
C ALA A 200 -24.29 25.78 -6.70
N LEU A 201 -23.63 25.39 -5.59
CA LEU A 201 -23.83 24.07 -4.96
C LEU A 201 -25.31 23.87 -4.54
N ALA A 202 -25.95 24.88 -3.93
CA ALA A 202 -27.37 24.81 -3.59
C ALA A 202 -28.30 24.68 -4.82
N ALA A 203 -27.99 25.37 -5.93
CA ALA A 203 -28.72 25.23 -7.18
C ALA A 203 -28.55 23.82 -7.80
N LEU A 204 -27.34 23.26 -7.74
CA LEU A 204 -27.04 21.91 -8.20
C LEU A 204 -27.72 20.83 -7.34
N ARG A 205 -27.72 20.97 -6.00
CA ARG A 205 -28.50 20.11 -5.08
C ARG A 205 -29.98 20.08 -5.48
N ASN A 206 -30.60 21.24 -5.74
CA ASN A 206 -32.00 21.32 -6.18
C ASN A 206 -32.24 20.70 -7.57
N GLN A 207 -31.35 20.93 -8.55
CA GLN A 207 -31.47 20.32 -9.88
C GLN A 207 -31.28 18.80 -9.85
N ASN A 208 -30.35 18.30 -9.02
CA ASN A 208 -30.10 16.87 -8.92
C ASN A 208 -31.23 16.16 -8.17
N ALA A 209 -31.84 16.75 -7.14
CA ALA A 209 -33.06 16.22 -6.53
C ALA A 209 -34.19 16.01 -7.57
N ALA A 210 -34.39 16.98 -8.48
CA ALA A 210 -35.35 16.85 -9.57
C ALA A 210 -34.96 15.77 -10.61
N LYS A 211 -33.66 15.60 -10.91
CA LYS A 211 -33.17 14.55 -11.82
C LYS A 211 -33.24 13.15 -11.21
N THR A 212 -33.03 13.00 -9.90
CA THR A 212 -33.17 11.71 -9.20
C THR A 212 -34.63 11.24 -9.21
N ALA A 213 -35.59 12.15 -9.00
CA ALA A 213 -37.01 11.87 -9.17
C ALA A 213 -37.37 11.40 -10.60
N ALA A 214 -36.66 11.89 -11.63
CA ALA A 214 -36.84 11.44 -13.02
C ALA A 214 -36.10 10.13 -13.37
N LYS A 215 -34.99 9.80 -12.68
CA LYS A 215 -34.21 8.56 -12.91
C LYS A 215 -34.77 7.31 -12.22
N GLY A 216 -35.69 7.45 -11.28
CA GLY A 216 -36.26 6.33 -10.50
C GLY A 216 -36.98 5.23 -11.31
N ALA A 217 -37.19 5.41 -12.61
CA ALA A 217 -37.85 4.44 -13.49
C ALA A 217 -36.90 3.52 -14.28
N ILE A 218 -35.57 3.70 -14.20
CA ILE A 218 -34.61 2.97 -15.07
C ILE A 218 -33.64 2.07 -14.26
N ALA A 219 -33.43 2.36 -12.97
CA ALA A 219 -32.44 1.66 -12.12
C ALA A 219 -32.84 0.25 -11.63
N ALA A 220 -33.95 -0.32 -12.10
CA ALA A 220 -34.54 -1.55 -11.54
C ALA A 220 -33.77 -2.85 -11.84
N ASN A 221 -32.90 -2.87 -12.86
CA ASN A 221 -32.21 -4.07 -13.35
C ASN A 221 -30.68 -4.05 -13.17
N ALA A 222 -30.14 -3.16 -12.33
CA ALA A 222 -28.70 -3.03 -12.07
C ALA A 222 -28.38 -2.97 -10.56
N VAL A 223 -29.23 -3.56 -9.71
CA VAL A 223 -29.05 -3.56 -8.25
C VAL A 223 -28.31 -4.83 -7.82
N ALA A 224 -27.03 -4.89 -8.15
CA ALA A 224 -26.03 -5.80 -7.58
C ALA A 224 -24.74 -4.98 -7.35
N ALA A 225 -24.05 -5.23 -6.23
CA ALA A 225 -22.88 -4.44 -5.79
C ALA A 225 -23.13 -2.92 -5.73
N ALA A 226 -24.01 -2.49 -4.82
CA ALA A 226 -23.91 -1.15 -4.26
C ALA A 226 -22.77 -1.14 -3.23
N THR A 227 -21.52 -0.98 -3.70
CA THR A 227 -20.37 -0.75 -2.83
C THR A 227 -20.54 0.58 -2.09
N GLY A 228 -20.33 0.54 -0.78
CA GLY A 228 -20.35 1.69 0.10
C GLY A 228 -18.97 2.37 0.19
N PRO A 229 -18.75 3.19 1.23
CA PRO A 229 -17.60 4.08 1.27
C PRO A 229 -16.25 3.37 1.40
N SER A 230 -15.40 3.62 0.41
CA SER A 230 -13.97 3.38 0.40
C SER A 230 -13.23 4.42 1.28
N ASN A 231 -12.02 4.11 1.76
CA ASN A 231 -11.07 5.12 2.26
C ASN A 231 -10.16 5.64 1.14
N THR A 232 -10.13 4.92 0.04
CA THR A 232 -9.21 5.06 -1.06
C THR A 232 -9.91 5.88 -2.12
N ILE A 233 -9.42 7.10 -2.30
CA ILE A 233 -9.84 7.97 -3.40
C ILE A 233 -9.22 7.41 -4.68
N ASP A 234 -10.05 7.02 -5.64
CA ASP A 234 -9.58 6.57 -6.94
C ASP A 234 -9.18 7.78 -7.79
N VAL A 235 -7.94 7.81 -8.29
CA VAL A 235 -7.35 8.92 -9.03
C VAL A 235 -7.07 8.53 -10.47
N VAL A 236 -7.52 9.36 -11.41
CA VAL A 236 -7.13 9.28 -12.83
C VAL A 236 -6.22 10.45 -13.19
N LEU A 237 -5.04 10.17 -13.74
CA LEU A 237 -4.05 11.19 -14.12
C LEU A 237 -3.95 11.34 -15.64
N GLY A 238 -4.20 12.56 -16.12
CA GLY A 238 -3.92 12.95 -17.50
C GLY A 238 -2.56 13.63 -17.61
N TYR A 239 -1.86 13.47 -18.74
CA TYR A 239 -0.64 14.24 -19.03
C TYR A 239 -0.54 14.75 -20.46
N THR A 240 0.16 15.87 -20.65
CA THR A 240 0.33 16.51 -21.97
C THR A 240 1.55 15.98 -22.75
N PRO A 241 1.61 16.15 -24.09
CA PRO A 241 2.80 15.84 -24.88
C PRO A 241 4.02 16.70 -24.48
N GLY A 242 3.78 17.87 -23.88
CA GLY A 242 4.81 18.69 -23.28
C GLY A 242 5.50 18.00 -22.10
N LEU A 243 4.76 17.24 -21.27
CA LEU A 243 5.34 16.51 -20.15
C LEU A 243 6.20 15.33 -20.63
N VAL A 244 5.77 14.66 -21.71
CA VAL A 244 6.59 13.62 -22.39
C VAL A 244 7.86 14.24 -22.95
N SER A 245 7.77 15.43 -23.55
CA SER A 245 8.92 16.17 -24.07
C SER A 245 9.90 16.61 -22.98
N GLN A 246 9.41 17.03 -21.81
CA GLN A 246 10.23 17.39 -20.65
C GLN A 246 11.03 16.17 -20.12
N ASN A 247 10.42 14.99 -20.15
CA ASN A 247 11.00 13.74 -19.63
C ASN A 247 11.64 12.87 -20.74
N GLY A 248 12.34 13.52 -21.68
CA GLY A 248 13.19 12.86 -22.68
C GLY A 248 12.47 12.15 -23.82
N GLY A 249 11.17 12.38 -23.99
CA GLY A 249 10.34 11.76 -25.04
C GLY A 249 9.73 10.41 -24.66
N SER A 250 9.96 9.90 -23.44
CA SER A 250 9.40 8.63 -22.99
C SER A 250 8.09 8.82 -22.22
N THR A 251 7.04 8.13 -22.65
CA THR A 251 5.78 8.01 -21.90
C THR A 251 5.94 7.13 -20.66
N SER A 252 6.75 6.07 -20.74
CA SER A 252 7.12 5.20 -19.60
C SER A 252 7.78 6.02 -18.47
N ALA A 253 8.69 6.93 -18.81
CA ALA A 253 9.29 7.85 -17.84
C ALA A 253 8.27 8.85 -17.25
N VAL A 254 7.23 9.27 -17.98
CA VAL A 254 6.15 10.08 -17.43
C VAL A 254 5.24 9.27 -16.51
N VAL A 255 4.93 8.02 -16.83
CA VAL A 255 4.16 7.15 -15.93
C VAL A 255 4.95 6.89 -14.64
N THR A 256 6.25 6.59 -14.74
CA THR A 256 7.15 6.46 -13.57
C THR A 256 7.10 7.70 -12.66
N LEU A 257 7.16 8.90 -13.27
CA LEU A 257 7.05 10.18 -12.56
C LEU A 257 5.70 10.32 -11.85
N LEU A 258 4.59 10.02 -12.52
CA LEU A 258 3.24 10.18 -11.96
C LEU A 258 2.96 9.18 -10.83
N THR A 259 3.37 7.92 -11.00
CA THR A 259 3.35 6.89 -9.95
C THR A 259 4.16 7.34 -8.73
N ASN A 260 5.36 7.93 -8.94
CA ASN A 260 6.14 8.51 -7.83
C ASN A 260 5.42 9.66 -7.12
N ARG A 261 4.66 10.51 -7.83
CA ARG A 261 3.89 11.61 -7.21
C ARG A 261 2.70 11.10 -6.39
N ILE A 262 2.06 10.01 -6.81
CA ILE A 262 1.03 9.32 -6.02
C ILE A 262 1.63 8.70 -4.76
N GLU A 263 2.76 7.99 -4.87
CA GLU A 263 3.40 7.38 -3.70
C GLU A 263 3.99 8.40 -2.71
N LEU A 264 4.44 9.56 -3.20
CA LEU A 264 4.77 10.70 -2.34
C LEU A 264 3.54 11.27 -1.62
N THR A 265 2.37 11.24 -2.24
CA THR A 265 1.10 11.65 -1.61
C THR A 265 0.69 10.64 -0.53
N ASN A 266 0.68 9.35 -0.84
CA ASN A 266 0.39 8.28 0.11
C ASN A 266 1.35 8.28 1.29
N GLN A 267 2.65 8.49 1.05
CA GLN A 267 3.62 8.63 2.12
C GLN A 267 3.35 9.85 3.00
N ALA A 268 3.03 11.01 2.41
CA ALA A 268 2.71 12.20 3.19
C ALA A 268 1.44 12.05 4.04
N LEU A 269 0.41 11.35 3.53
CA LEU A 269 -0.81 11.00 4.26
C LEU A 269 -0.48 10.10 5.46
N ALA A 270 0.21 8.98 5.22
CA ALA A 270 0.62 8.03 6.26
C ALA A 270 1.50 8.69 7.34
N SER A 271 2.52 9.46 6.93
CA SER A 271 3.40 10.23 7.83
C SER A 271 2.66 11.28 8.66
N SER A 272 1.47 11.68 8.23
CA SER A 272 0.61 12.65 8.93
C SER A 272 -0.51 11.99 9.76
N LEU A 273 -0.52 10.65 9.89
CA LEU A 273 -1.58 9.87 10.53
C LEU A 273 -2.97 10.07 9.88
N VAL A 274 -2.99 10.05 8.54
CA VAL A 274 -4.22 10.00 7.73
C VAL A 274 -4.39 8.58 7.20
N SER A 275 -5.47 7.90 7.59
CA SER A 275 -5.78 6.53 7.14
C SER A 275 -6.31 6.48 5.70
N PRO A 276 -7.15 7.44 5.24
CA PRO A 276 -7.50 7.54 3.83
C PRO A 276 -6.29 7.77 2.91
N ARG A 277 -6.28 7.12 1.74
CA ARG A 277 -5.19 7.14 0.76
C ARG A 277 -5.68 7.50 -0.65
N VAL A 278 -4.75 7.66 -1.59
CA VAL A 278 -5.04 7.81 -3.03
C VAL A 278 -4.53 6.61 -3.82
N ARG A 279 -5.32 6.11 -4.77
CA ARG A 279 -4.95 4.98 -5.64
C ARG A 279 -4.98 5.39 -7.10
N LEU A 280 -3.89 5.14 -7.82
CA LEU A 280 -3.79 5.46 -9.24
C LEU A 280 -4.46 4.38 -10.07
N VAL A 281 -5.74 4.59 -10.42
CA VAL A 281 -6.53 3.60 -11.19
C VAL A 281 -6.31 3.70 -12.70
N HIS A 282 -5.93 4.87 -13.22
CA HIS A 282 -5.58 5.02 -14.63
C HIS A 282 -4.70 6.25 -14.92
N THR A 283 -3.82 6.12 -15.91
CA THR A 283 -2.89 7.18 -16.37
C THR A 283 -2.85 7.22 -17.88
N LEU A 284 -3.13 8.37 -18.50
CA LEU A 284 -3.17 8.51 -19.97
C LEU A 284 -2.68 9.86 -20.51
N GLN A 285 -2.12 9.84 -21.72
CA GLN A 285 -1.78 11.07 -22.44
C GLN A 285 -3.05 11.71 -23.03
N VAL A 286 -3.19 13.02 -22.88
CA VAL A 286 -4.17 13.86 -23.57
C VAL A 286 -3.47 14.92 -24.40
N ASN A 287 -3.92 15.14 -25.64
CA ASN A 287 -3.27 16.06 -26.58
C ASN A 287 -3.66 17.53 -26.35
N TYR A 288 -3.80 17.94 -25.09
CA TYR A 288 -4.08 19.32 -24.69
C TYR A 288 -2.80 20.18 -24.68
N THR A 289 -2.95 21.48 -24.85
CA THR A 289 -1.82 22.43 -24.94
C THR A 289 -1.31 22.86 -23.56
N ASP A 290 0.00 23.09 -23.43
CA ASP A 290 0.58 23.72 -22.24
C ASP A 290 0.59 25.26 -22.32
N THR A 291 -0.08 25.89 -23.31
CA THR A 291 -0.06 27.36 -23.52
C THR A 291 -1.22 28.13 -22.88
N THR A 292 -2.05 27.47 -22.07
CA THR A 292 -3.17 28.09 -21.33
C THR A 292 -2.81 28.32 -19.87
N THR A 293 -3.45 29.28 -19.19
CA THR A 293 -3.33 29.44 -17.73
C THR A 293 -3.84 28.21 -16.98
N ASN A 294 -3.39 28.01 -15.74
CA ASN A 294 -3.87 26.89 -14.93
C ASN A 294 -5.40 26.94 -14.80
N SER A 295 -5.98 28.13 -14.51
CA SER A 295 -7.43 28.33 -14.39
C SER A 295 -8.19 28.00 -15.68
N ALA A 296 -7.70 28.43 -16.84
CA ALA A 296 -8.34 28.12 -18.12
C ALA A 296 -8.28 26.62 -18.45
N ALA A 297 -7.24 25.91 -18.00
CA ALA A 297 -7.16 24.45 -18.12
C ALA A 297 -8.11 23.73 -17.15
N LEU A 298 -8.27 24.21 -15.91
CA LEU A 298 -9.22 23.66 -14.94
C LEU A 298 -10.67 23.84 -15.38
N ASP A 299 -11.01 25.01 -15.92
CA ASP A 299 -12.33 25.28 -16.51
C ASP A 299 -12.58 24.34 -17.71
N SER A 300 -11.60 24.23 -18.61
CA SER A 300 -11.65 23.33 -19.77
C SER A 300 -11.80 21.86 -19.39
N LEU A 301 -11.21 21.43 -18.27
CA LEU A 301 -11.20 20.04 -17.80
C LEU A 301 -12.49 19.67 -17.06
N SER A 302 -12.91 20.50 -16.11
CA SER A 302 -14.13 20.28 -15.34
C SER A 302 -15.40 20.50 -16.19
N GLY A 303 -15.35 21.39 -17.17
CA GLY A 303 -16.51 21.85 -17.93
C GLY A 303 -17.38 22.82 -17.14
N GLN A 304 -16.83 23.47 -16.12
CA GLN A 304 -17.44 24.56 -15.34
C GLN A 304 -16.50 25.77 -15.33
N THR A 305 -17.05 26.96 -15.15
CA THR A 305 -16.31 28.16 -14.74
C THR A 305 -17.12 28.84 -13.64
N CYS A 306 -16.47 29.49 -12.68
CA CYS A 306 -17.15 30.09 -11.53
C CYS A 306 -16.67 31.52 -11.25
N THR A 307 -17.65 32.36 -10.95
CA THR A 307 -17.49 33.67 -10.30
C THR A 307 -17.83 33.51 -8.82
N PRO A 308 -17.44 34.42 -7.89
CA PRO A 308 -17.75 34.29 -6.47
C PRO A 308 -19.25 34.15 -6.10
N THR A 309 -20.18 34.39 -7.02
CA THR A 309 -21.63 34.27 -6.80
C THR A 309 -22.31 33.17 -7.61
N SER A 310 -21.72 32.68 -8.71
CA SER A 310 -22.35 31.69 -9.60
C SER A 310 -21.35 30.94 -10.50
N CYS A 311 -21.69 29.70 -10.86
CA CYS A 311 -20.99 28.93 -11.88
C CYS A 311 -21.84 28.76 -13.14
N SER A 312 -21.18 28.57 -14.28
CA SER A 312 -21.78 28.18 -15.56
C SER A 312 -20.95 27.08 -16.22
N SER A 313 -21.60 26.24 -17.03
CA SER A 313 -20.89 25.16 -17.73
C SER A 313 -20.22 25.66 -19.01
N VAL A 314 -18.97 25.27 -19.23
CA VAL A 314 -18.18 25.57 -20.43
C VAL A 314 -17.98 24.30 -21.27
N PRO A 315 -17.85 24.39 -22.61
CA PRO A 315 -17.58 23.23 -23.46
C PRO A 315 -16.21 22.62 -23.14
N VAL A 316 -16.19 21.34 -22.76
CA VAL A 316 -14.94 20.58 -22.57
C VAL A 316 -14.32 20.28 -23.95
N PRO A 317 -13.08 20.71 -24.24
CA PRO A 317 -12.41 20.48 -25.53
C PRO A 317 -12.26 18.99 -25.85
N ALA A 318 -12.24 18.66 -27.15
CA ALA A 318 -12.15 17.27 -27.63
C ALA A 318 -10.89 16.55 -27.13
N GLU A 319 -9.82 17.31 -26.90
CA GLU A 319 -8.52 16.91 -26.38
C GLU A 319 -8.59 16.40 -24.93
N LEU A 320 -9.56 16.87 -24.14
CA LEU A 320 -9.76 16.50 -22.72
C LEU A 320 -10.90 15.49 -22.49
N GLN A 321 -11.74 15.24 -23.50
CA GLN A 321 -12.78 14.20 -23.40
C GLN A 321 -12.23 12.80 -23.05
N PRO A 322 -11.06 12.33 -23.55
CA PRO A 322 -10.50 11.04 -23.15
C PRO A 322 -10.24 10.94 -21.65
N LEU A 323 -9.75 12.01 -21.01
CA LEU A 323 -9.47 12.04 -19.57
C LEU A 323 -10.75 12.02 -18.73
N ARG A 324 -11.81 12.73 -19.15
CA ARG A 324 -13.12 12.61 -18.48
C ARG A 324 -13.78 11.26 -18.74
N ASN A 325 -13.64 10.67 -19.92
CA ASN A 325 -14.15 9.33 -20.20
C ASN A 325 -13.44 8.29 -19.31
N ALA A 326 -12.12 8.39 -19.16
CA ALA A 326 -11.36 7.56 -18.23
C ALA A 326 -11.85 7.70 -16.77
N ARG A 327 -12.27 8.90 -16.34
CA ARG A 327 -12.93 9.09 -15.02
C ARG A 327 -14.15 8.19 -14.86
N GLU A 328 -15.05 8.16 -15.85
CA GLU A 328 -16.25 7.32 -15.80
C GLU A 328 -15.91 5.82 -15.97
N THR A 329 -14.91 5.47 -16.79
CA THR A 329 -14.52 4.08 -17.10
C THR A 329 -13.77 3.39 -15.96
N TYR A 330 -12.95 4.12 -15.20
CA TYR A 330 -12.09 3.55 -14.15
C TYR A 330 -12.52 3.93 -12.72
N GLY A 331 -13.63 4.66 -12.56
CA GLY A 331 -14.17 5.00 -11.24
C GLY A 331 -13.50 6.19 -10.55
N GLY A 332 -12.78 7.05 -11.26
CA GLY A 332 -11.98 8.13 -10.66
C GLY A 332 -12.80 9.16 -9.87
N ASP A 333 -12.65 9.18 -8.55
CA ASP A 333 -13.18 10.22 -7.68
C ASP A 333 -12.52 11.58 -7.96
N ILE A 334 -11.19 11.62 -8.05
CA ILE A 334 -10.39 12.81 -8.41
C ILE A 334 -9.74 12.64 -9.78
N VAL A 335 -9.60 13.73 -10.53
CA VAL A 335 -8.88 13.77 -11.80
C VAL A 335 -7.92 14.95 -11.88
N SER A 336 -6.64 14.68 -12.14
CA SER A 336 -5.62 15.75 -12.28
C SER A 336 -4.99 15.74 -13.66
N LEU A 337 -4.79 16.92 -14.25
CA LEU A 337 -4.02 17.09 -15.51
C LEU A 337 -2.61 17.61 -15.20
N VAL A 338 -1.59 16.80 -15.46
CA VAL A 338 -0.19 17.14 -15.21
C VAL A 338 0.52 17.60 -16.50
N ARG A 339 1.19 18.74 -16.45
CA ARG A 339 1.84 19.39 -17.60
C ARG A 339 3.18 20.02 -17.21
N PRO A 340 4.11 20.33 -18.14
CA PRO A 340 5.39 20.94 -17.79
C PRO A 340 5.16 22.41 -17.46
N LEU A 341 5.79 22.92 -16.39
CA LEU A 341 5.66 24.32 -15.99
C LEU A 341 6.11 25.29 -17.09
N LYS A 342 5.29 26.30 -17.39
CA LYS A 342 5.62 27.42 -18.28
C LYS A 342 5.17 28.74 -17.65
N GLU A 343 6.11 29.66 -17.47
CA GLU A 343 5.89 30.96 -16.85
C GLU A 343 6.26 32.06 -17.86
N PRO A 344 5.41 33.08 -18.07
CA PRO A 344 4.28 33.48 -17.22
C PRO A 344 2.94 32.83 -17.60
N GLU A 345 2.92 31.88 -18.54
CA GLU A 345 1.69 31.34 -19.11
C GLU A 345 0.79 30.64 -18.09
N HIS A 346 1.36 29.96 -17.10
CA HIS A 346 0.60 29.18 -16.11
C HIS A 346 0.15 30.00 -14.91
N ASN A 347 0.99 30.95 -14.48
CA ASN A 347 0.77 31.84 -13.34
C ASN A 347 0.56 31.04 -12.02
N GLY A 348 1.41 30.04 -11.79
CA GLY A 348 1.29 29.14 -10.63
C GLY A 348 1.74 27.70 -10.90
N CYS A 349 1.91 26.95 -9.82
CA CYS A 349 2.29 25.53 -9.88
C CYS A 349 1.12 24.56 -10.03
N GLY A 350 -0.11 25.01 -9.79
CA GLY A 350 -1.31 24.31 -10.22
C GLY A 350 -2.54 25.20 -10.12
N ILE A 351 -3.71 24.56 -10.17
CA ILE A 351 -4.95 25.07 -9.58
C ILE A 351 -5.94 23.91 -9.38
N ALA A 352 -6.70 23.97 -8.29
CA ALA A 352 -7.72 22.97 -7.96
C ALA A 352 -9.02 23.62 -7.47
N TRP A 353 -10.16 22.94 -7.69
CA TRP A 353 -11.41 23.32 -7.03
C TRP A 353 -11.36 22.93 -5.54
N LEU A 354 -11.64 23.89 -4.66
CA LEU A 354 -11.87 23.63 -3.24
C LEU A 354 -13.27 23.04 -3.06
N LEU A 355 -13.34 21.80 -2.60
CA LEU A 355 -14.62 21.12 -2.32
C LEU A 355 -15.06 21.37 -0.87
N GLY A 356 -16.38 21.49 -0.65
CA GLY A 356 -16.92 21.87 0.65
C GLY A 356 -16.42 23.22 1.23
N PRO A 357 -16.24 24.30 0.44
CA PRO A 357 -15.62 25.52 0.93
C PRO A 357 -16.43 26.20 2.05
N ASN A 358 -15.73 26.99 2.87
CA ASN A 358 -16.28 27.77 3.97
C ASN A 358 -17.07 26.94 5.00
N ASN A 359 -16.42 25.91 5.53
CA ASN A 359 -16.97 25.00 6.54
C ASN A 359 -18.24 24.27 6.06
N THR A 360 -18.27 23.90 4.78
CA THR A 360 -19.38 23.15 4.18
C THR A 360 -18.97 21.67 4.06
N THR A 361 -19.79 20.75 4.56
CA THR A 361 -19.54 19.31 4.35
C THR A 361 -19.60 18.96 2.87
N ILE A 362 -18.58 18.26 2.38
CA ILE A 362 -18.53 17.69 1.02
C ILE A 362 -19.67 16.69 0.83
N ASP A 363 -20.35 16.74 -0.32
CA ASP A 363 -21.26 15.66 -0.75
C ASP A 363 -21.17 15.40 -2.27
N ASN A 364 -21.98 14.46 -2.78
CA ASN A 364 -21.99 14.07 -4.20
C ASN A 364 -22.43 15.19 -5.18
N THR A 365 -22.68 16.43 -4.71
CA THR A 365 -22.80 17.62 -5.55
C THR A 365 -21.51 18.42 -5.71
N ASP A 366 -20.48 18.15 -4.91
CA ASP A 366 -19.10 18.59 -5.12
C ASP A 366 -18.37 17.74 -6.17
N ALA A 367 -18.77 16.47 -6.36
CA ALA A 367 -18.17 15.52 -7.31
C ALA A 367 -17.91 16.03 -8.76
N PRO A 368 -18.77 16.88 -9.38
CA PRO A 368 -18.51 17.49 -10.69
C PRO A 368 -17.32 18.46 -10.73
N PHE A 369 -16.86 18.92 -9.56
CA PHE A 369 -15.73 19.83 -9.39
C PHE A 369 -14.44 19.13 -8.95
N ALA A 370 -14.43 17.82 -8.70
CA ALA A 370 -13.25 17.07 -8.26
C ALA A 370 -12.18 16.91 -9.37
N TYR A 371 -11.57 18.03 -9.72
CA TYR A 371 -10.59 18.23 -10.78
C TYR A 371 -9.49 19.18 -10.32
N SER A 372 -8.29 18.97 -10.83
CA SER A 372 -7.16 19.90 -10.68
C SER A 372 -6.21 19.90 -11.89
N VAL A 373 -5.32 20.88 -11.95
CA VAL A 373 -4.26 21.02 -12.95
C VAL A 373 -2.94 21.22 -12.22
N VAL A 374 -1.90 20.48 -12.61
CA VAL A 374 -0.59 20.46 -11.94
C VAL A 374 0.50 20.78 -12.95
N SER A 375 1.38 21.70 -12.62
CA SER A 375 2.57 22.05 -13.40
C SER A 375 3.83 21.48 -12.76
N ASN A 376 4.62 20.76 -13.55
CA ASN A 376 5.78 19.98 -13.09
C ASN A 376 7.10 20.59 -13.57
N GLY A 377 8.11 20.57 -12.69
CA GLY A 377 9.46 21.02 -12.97
C GLY A 377 9.70 22.50 -12.61
N SER A 378 10.56 23.16 -13.38
CA SER A 378 10.99 24.54 -13.13
C SER A 378 11.10 25.40 -14.41
N ASP A 379 10.76 26.67 -14.28
CA ASP A 379 11.19 27.74 -15.17
C ASP A 379 12.47 28.37 -14.64
N VAL A 380 13.46 28.51 -15.50
CA VAL A 380 14.78 29.06 -15.14
C VAL A 380 14.92 30.41 -15.84
N ARG A 381 14.56 31.47 -15.12
CA ARG A 381 14.76 32.85 -15.57
C ARG A 381 16.19 33.28 -15.28
N GLU A 382 17.08 32.93 -16.21
CA GLU A 382 18.53 33.15 -16.13
C GLU A 382 18.94 34.65 -16.02
N SER A 383 17.97 35.58 -16.00
CA SER A 383 18.14 37.03 -15.86
C SER A 383 17.93 37.61 -14.45
N ASP A 384 17.22 36.94 -13.53
CA ASP A 384 16.97 37.46 -12.16
C ASP A 384 17.73 36.73 -11.04
N GLY A 385 18.36 35.59 -11.36
CA GLY A 385 19.20 34.81 -10.45
C GLY A 385 18.46 33.80 -9.58
N PHE A 386 17.13 33.70 -9.69
CA PHE A 386 16.30 32.74 -8.98
C PHE A 386 15.78 31.64 -9.92
N THR A 387 15.46 30.47 -9.36
CA THR A 387 14.63 29.48 -10.08
C THR A 387 13.19 29.57 -9.60
N TYR A 388 12.24 29.57 -10.52
CA TYR A 388 10.83 29.34 -10.19
C TYR A 388 10.54 27.84 -10.38
N SER A 389 10.21 27.14 -9.31
CA SER A 389 10.05 25.68 -9.33
C SER A 389 8.84 25.23 -8.55
N CYS A 390 8.16 24.23 -9.07
CA CYS A 390 7.09 23.55 -8.36
C CYS A 390 7.68 22.48 -7.44
N PRO A 391 7.26 22.42 -6.16
CA PRO A 391 7.63 21.32 -5.26
C PRO A 391 7.21 19.95 -5.82
N VAL A 392 7.87 18.87 -5.42
CA VAL A 392 7.46 17.51 -5.84
C VAL A 392 6.11 17.11 -5.25
N GLU A 393 5.70 17.79 -4.19
CA GLU A 393 4.44 17.66 -3.47
C GLU A 393 3.28 18.40 -4.16
N THR A 394 3.49 19.10 -5.28
CA THR A 394 2.43 19.90 -5.93
C THR A 394 1.19 19.06 -6.28
N LEU A 395 1.34 17.81 -6.76
CA LEU A 395 0.17 16.94 -6.99
C LEU A 395 -0.60 16.65 -5.68
N ALA A 396 0.11 16.46 -4.56
CA ALA A 396 -0.53 16.24 -3.26
C ALA A 396 -1.27 17.49 -2.77
N HIS A 397 -0.71 18.69 -3.04
CA HIS A 397 -1.32 19.98 -2.72
C HIS A 397 -2.63 20.22 -3.49
N GLU A 398 -2.59 20.11 -4.81
CA GLU A 398 -3.77 20.32 -5.67
C GLU A 398 -4.88 19.28 -5.40
N MET A 399 -4.51 18.02 -5.16
CA MET A 399 -5.50 17.00 -4.77
C MET A 399 -6.04 17.25 -3.35
N ALA A 400 -5.27 17.83 -2.43
CA ALA A 400 -5.74 18.14 -1.09
C ALA A 400 -6.78 19.29 -1.06
N HIS A 401 -6.72 20.25 -2.00
CA HIS A 401 -7.83 21.17 -2.25
C HIS A 401 -9.11 20.44 -2.70
N ASN A 402 -8.98 19.45 -3.60
CA ASN A 402 -10.11 18.58 -3.94
C ASN A 402 -10.59 17.74 -2.73
N MET A 403 -9.73 17.48 -1.73
CA MET A 403 -10.08 16.86 -0.45
C MET A 403 -10.56 17.88 0.61
N GLY A 404 -10.87 19.12 0.22
CA GLY A 404 -11.43 20.16 1.09
C GLY A 404 -10.43 20.84 2.03
N GLN A 405 -9.12 20.71 1.77
CA GLN A 405 -8.08 21.44 2.51
C GLN A 405 -7.82 22.80 1.86
N GLN A 406 -7.44 23.77 2.69
CA GLN A 406 -7.01 25.09 2.26
C GLN A 406 -5.57 25.32 2.74
N HIS A 407 -4.94 26.39 2.24
CA HIS A 407 -3.63 26.91 2.66
C HIS A 407 -3.48 27.06 4.18
N ASN A 408 -2.30 27.46 4.67
CA ASN A 408 -2.17 27.92 6.06
C ASN A 408 -2.96 29.22 6.30
N VAL A 409 -3.41 29.43 7.54
CA VAL A 409 -4.37 30.51 7.92
C VAL A 409 -3.90 31.91 7.49
N GLU A 410 -2.60 32.17 7.46
CA GLU A 410 -2.07 33.48 7.08
C GLU A 410 -2.15 33.76 5.57
N ASP A 411 -2.21 32.72 4.71
CA ASP A 411 -2.11 32.85 3.25
C ASP A 411 -3.38 32.42 2.50
N SER A 412 -4.44 31.97 3.20
CA SER A 412 -5.69 31.44 2.62
C SER A 412 -6.67 32.46 2.02
N GLY A 413 -6.22 33.71 1.80
CA GLY A 413 -7.08 34.83 1.40
C GLY A 413 -8.16 35.26 2.42
N GLY A 414 -8.32 34.52 3.53
CA GLY A 414 -9.44 34.62 4.45
C GLY A 414 -10.55 33.59 4.21
N ASP A 415 -10.47 32.78 3.14
CA ASP A 415 -11.34 31.63 2.89
C ASP A 415 -10.96 30.44 3.80
N ALA A 416 -11.91 29.51 3.96
CA ALA A 416 -11.75 28.30 4.78
C ALA A 416 -12.07 27.02 4.00
N GLY A 417 -11.40 25.92 4.36
CA GLY A 417 -11.71 24.57 3.86
C GLY A 417 -13.02 24.00 4.41
N THR A 418 -13.17 22.68 4.33
CA THR A 418 -14.39 21.95 4.72
C THR A 418 -14.62 21.88 6.24
N HIS A 419 -13.58 22.09 7.05
CA HIS A 419 -13.65 22.26 8.52
C HIS A 419 -12.84 23.49 9.01
N PRO A 420 -13.10 24.01 10.24
CA PRO A 420 -12.38 25.17 10.78
C PRO A 420 -10.89 24.97 11.08
N TYR A 421 -10.38 23.76 10.83
CA TYR A 421 -9.01 23.31 11.07
C TYR A 421 -8.36 22.73 9.80
N SER A 422 -9.02 22.81 8.64
CA SER A 422 -8.57 22.30 7.34
C SER A 422 -7.42 23.11 6.70
N TYR A 423 -6.55 23.72 7.52
CA TYR A 423 -5.47 24.60 7.11
C TYR A 423 -4.10 23.91 7.25
N GLY A 424 -3.16 24.24 6.36
CA GLY A 424 -1.76 23.87 6.52
C GLY A 424 -1.05 24.64 7.64
N PHE A 425 0.20 24.26 7.89
CA PHE A 425 1.03 24.79 8.97
C PHE A 425 2.42 25.24 8.50
N ARG A 426 2.94 26.28 9.16
CA ARG A 426 4.26 26.87 8.93
C ARG A 426 4.84 27.39 10.24
N GLU A 427 6.13 27.17 10.45
CA GLU A 427 6.85 27.81 11.56
C GLU A 427 7.10 29.31 11.29
N THR A 428 7.09 30.15 12.33
CA THR A 428 7.35 31.59 12.20
C THR A 428 8.82 31.96 11.98
N ALA A 429 9.73 30.98 12.06
CA ALA A 429 11.18 31.19 11.89
C ALA A 429 11.57 31.22 10.41
N THR A 430 12.42 32.18 10.00
CA THR A 430 12.87 32.36 8.60
C THR A 430 13.76 31.24 8.06
N ASN A 431 14.06 30.23 8.87
CA ASN A 431 14.75 28.98 8.53
C ASN A 431 14.00 27.73 9.05
N GLY A 432 12.71 27.88 9.36
CA GLY A 432 11.81 26.80 9.74
C GLY A 432 11.26 26.01 8.55
N PHE A 433 10.28 25.15 8.80
CA PHE A 433 9.57 24.40 7.75
C PHE A 433 8.15 24.92 7.47
N TYR A 434 7.60 24.46 6.35
CA TYR A 434 6.18 24.52 6.01
C TYR A 434 5.68 23.14 5.53
N THR A 435 4.42 22.81 5.84
CA THR A 435 3.72 21.60 5.38
C THR A 435 3.28 21.71 3.92
N ILE A 436 2.82 20.61 3.32
CA ILE A 436 2.32 20.58 1.93
C ILE A 436 1.27 21.67 1.66
N MET A 437 0.29 21.87 2.54
CA MET A 437 -0.74 22.91 2.39
C MET A 437 -0.32 24.30 2.91
N ALA A 438 0.96 24.65 2.82
CA ALA A 438 1.45 25.94 3.29
C ALA A 438 2.52 26.53 2.36
N TYR A 439 2.61 27.86 2.33
CA TYR A 439 3.61 28.60 1.55
C TYR A 439 4.78 29.07 2.43
N PRO A 440 6.04 29.09 1.98
CA PRO A 440 7.14 29.67 2.76
C PRO A 440 6.99 31.19 2.94
N LEU A 441 7.55 31.71 4.04
CA LEU A 441 7.73 33.15 4.25
C LEU A 441 8.52 33.78 3.09
N ALA A 442 8.07 34.93 2.60
CA ALA A 442 8.72 35.63 1.49
C ALA A 442 10.19 35.99 1.80
N SER A 443 11.09 35.68 0.87
CA SER A 443 12.55 35.88 0.99
C SER A 443 13.19 35.22 2.23
N SER A 444 12.64 34.07 2.65
CA SER A 444 13.19 33.24 3.73
C SER A 444 14.07 32.10 3.21
N GLY A 445 14.73 31.38 4.13
CA GLY A 445 15.38 30.08 3.87
C GLY A 445 14.56 28.92 4.44
N GLN A 446 13.24 29.01 4.43
CA GLN A 446 12.36 27.91 4.83
C GLN A 446 12.35 26.79 3.77
N PHE A 447 11.98 25.57 4.20
CA PHE A 447 12.00 24.37 3.35
C PHE A 447 10.71 23.52 3.51
N SER A 448 10.35 22.79 2.46
CA SER A 448 9.19 21.90 2.40
C SER A 448 9.41 20.61 3.18
N ILE A 449 8.42 20.22 4.01
CA ILE A 449 8.34 18.86 4.58
C ILE A 449 7.13 18.10 4.01
N PRO A 450 7.26 16.78 3.75
CA PRO A 450 6.22 15.97 3.10
C PRO A 450 5.15 15.54 4.11
N TYR A 451 4.54 16.51 4.78
CA TYR A 451 3.53 16.31 5.81
C TYR A 451 2.35 17.22 5.54
N PHE A 452 1.16 16.74 5.89
CA PHE A 452 -0.03 17.55 6.13
C PHE A 452 -0.06 17.99 7.59
N GLY A 453 -0.76 19.09 7.91
CA GLY A 453 -0.82 19.61 9.27
C GLY A 453 -1.41 18.60 10.27
N ASN A 454 -0.66 18.25 11.32
CA ASN A 454 -1.15 17.45 12.45
C ASN A 454 -0.44 17.85 13.76
N PRO A 455 -1.14 18.39 14.79
CA PRO A 455 -0.52 18.81 16.04
C PRO A 455 0.07 17.66 16.89
N ASN A 456 -0.22 16.40 16.56
CA ASN A 456 0.27 15.22 17.30
C ASN A 456 1.53 14.61 16.65
N VAL A 457 1.85 14.97 15.40
CA VAL A 457 3.04 14.53 14.67
C VAL A 457 4.14 15.57 14.83
N ASN A 458 5.40 15.15 14.90
CA ASN A 458 6.55 16.05 14.99
C ASN A 458 7.53 15.83 13.84
N TYR A 459 8.00 16.91 13.22
CA TYR A 459 9.13 16.87 12.30
C TYR A 459 10.43 16.88 13.12
N LEU A 460 11.14 15.75 13.13
CA LEU A 460 12.22 15.46 14.09
C LEU A 460 11.72 15.59 15.55
N ALA A 461 12.63 15.53 16.52
CA ALA A 461 12.25 15.62 17.93
C ALA A 461 11.78 17.04 18.32
N GLY A 462 10.48 17.18 18.64
CA GLY A 462 9.94 18.33 19.38
C GLY A 462 9.46 19.54 18.57
N ARG A 463 9.21 19.39 17.26
CA ARG A 463 8.58 20.43 16.43
C ARG A 463 7.28 19.90 15.81
N PRO A 464 6.10 20.22 16.38
CA PRO A 464 4.82 19.74 15.85
C PRO A 464 4.59 20.17 14.40
N THR A 465 4.04 19.29 13.55
CA THR A 465 3.74 19.61 12.15
C THR A 465 2.41 20.35 11.96
N GLY A 466 1.68 20.65 13.04
CA GLY A 466 0.39 21.32 13.01
C GLY A 466 0.02 22.05 14.30
N SER A 467 -1.18 22.60 14.33
CA SER A 467 -1.76 23.27 15.51
C SER A 467 -3.24 22.91 15.64
N ALA A 468 -3.90 23.35 16.73
CA ALA A 468 -5.35 23.12 16.92
C ALA A 468 -6.23 23.70 15.79
N ASN A 469 -5.72 24.67 15.02
CA ASN A 469 -6.40 25.28 13.87
C ASN A 469 -5.74 24.89 12.53
N ALA A 470 -4.65 24.10 12.56
CA ALA A 470 -3.90 23.66 11.39
C ALA A 470 -3.70 22.14 11.49
N ASP A 471 -4.78 21.42 11.23
CA ASP A 471 -4.96 19.99 11.44
C ASP A 471 -5.63 19.39 10.20
N ASN A 472 -4.94 19.53 9.05
CA ASN A 472 -5.33 18.85 7.80
C ASN A 472 -5.56 17.36 8.04
N ALA A 473 -4.77 16.70 8.88
CA ALA A 473 -4.86 15.26 9.08
C ALA A 473 -6.22 14.85 9.68
N ARG A 474 -6.67 15.52 10.74
CA ARG A 474 -8.04 15.31 11.28
C ARG A 474 -9.12 15.63 10.25
N SER A 475 -8.90 16.66 9.44
CA SER A 475 -9.83 17.06 8.38
C SER A 475 -9.92 16.03 7.26
N MET A 476 -8.79 15.50 6.78
CA MET A 476 -8.68 14.49 5.72
C MET A 476 -9.23 13.13 6.14
N ASN A 477 -8.98 12.70 7.40
CA ASN A 477 -9.62 11.54 8.03
C ASN A 477 -11.16 11.65 8.12
N GLN A 478 -11.76 12.77 7.71
CA GLN A 478 -13.21 12.99 7.64
C GLN A 478 -13.67 13.30 6.20
N SER A 479 -12.94 14.13 5.46
CA SER A 479 -13.32 14.61 4.14
C SER A 479 -12.94 13.67 2.99
N MET A 480 -11.80 12.97 3.07
CA MET A 480 -11.40 12.01 2.03
C MET A 480 -12.38 10.84 1.93
N LEU A 481 -12.92 10.41 3.07
CA LEU A 481 -13.99 9.42 3.18
C LEU A 481 -15.29 9.82 2.48
N LEU A 482 -15.51 11.11 2.21
CA LEU A 482 -16.67 11.64 1.47
C LEU A 482 -16.36 11.82 -0.02
N VAL A 483 -15.09 12.10 -0.36
CA VAL A 483 -14.61 12.15 -1.75
C VAL A 483 -14.55 10.76 -2.37
N ALA A 484 -14.14 9.73 -1.61
CA ALA A 484 -14.15 8.31 -1.98
C ALA A 484 -15.57 7.68 -2.04
N GLN A 485 -16.61 8.51 -2.18
CA GLN A 485 -18.00 8.14 -2.46
C GLN A 485 -18.53 8.83 -3.73
N PHE A 486 -17.70 9.63 -4.42
CA PHE A 486 -18.10 10.30 -5.65
C PHE A 486 -18.38 9.29 -6.77
N ARG A 487 -17.70 8.14 -6.75
CA ARG A 487 -17.94 7.01 -7.65
C ARG A 487 -17.88 5.67 -6.92
N ASN A 488 -18.47 4.66 -7.53
CA ASN A 488 -18.17 3.28 -7.19
C ASN A 488 -16.76 2.95 -7.72
N THR A 489 -15.96 2.25 -6.92
CA THR A 489 -14.73 1.60 -7.40
C THR A 489 -15.02 0.69 -8.59
N VAL A 490 -14.25 0.84 -9.68
CA VAL A 490 -14.37 0.01 -10.90
C VAL A 490 -13.11 -0.84 -11.15
N VAL A 491 -11.94 -0.36 -10.72
CA VAL A 491 -10.69 -1.14 -10.78
C VAL A 491 -10.53 -1.96 -9.50
N PRO A 492 -10.40 -3.30 -9.55
CA PRO A 492 -10.19 -4.15 -8.37
C PRO A 492 -8.95 -3.78 -7.56
N PHE A 493 -8.88 -4.18 -6.30
CA PHE A 493 -7.69 -3.98 -5.47
C PHE A 493 -6.64 -5.04 -5.77
N ASN A 494 -5.81 -4.79 -6.78
CA ASN A 494 -4.70 -5.66 -7.18
C ASN A 494 -3.67 -5.89 -6.05
N ASN A 495 -3.62 -5.00 -5.05
CA ASN A 495 -2.80 -5.13 -3.86
C ASN A 495 -3.66 -5.68 -2.71
N LYS A 496 -3.89 -7.00 -2.74
CA LYS A 496 -4.61 -7.73 -1.69
C LYS A 496 -3.83 -7.59 -0.36
N ALA A 497 -4.45 -7.01 0.66
CA ALA A 497 -3.80 -6.78 1.95
C ALA A 497 -3.27 -8.10 2.52
N ILE A 498 -1.99 -8.14 2.91
CA ILE A 498 -1.35 -9.37 3.41
C ILE A 498 -1.95 -9.71 4.78
N PRO A 499 -2.56 -10.89 4.97
CA PRO A 499 -3.18 -11.23 6.25
C PRO A 499 -2.19 -11.14 7.41
N ASN A 500 -2.54 -10.38 8.45
CA ASN A 500 -1.71 -10.09 9.63
C ASN A 500 -0.46 -9.20 9.39
N ASP A 501 -0.35 -8.47 8.29
CA ASP A 501 0.71 -7.44 8.10
C ASP A 501 0.33 -6.15 8.82
N TYR A 502 0.99 -5.77 9.93
CA TYR A 502 0.56 -4.64 10.76
C TYR A 502 1.25 -3.31 10.43
N ASP A 503 2.43 -3.30 9.80
CA ASP A 503 3.14 -2.07 9.39
C ASP A 503 3.26 -1.88 7.87
N SER A 504 2.57 -2.74 7.10
CA SER A 504 2.48 -2.73 5.64
C SER A 504 3.83 -3.00 4.94
N ASP A 505 4.69 -3.81 5.57
CA ASP A 505 6.01 -4.15 5.04
C ASP A 505 5.97 -5.16 3.88
N GLY A 506 4.82 -5.82 3.68
CA GLY A 506 4.56 -6.89 2.72
C GLY A 506 4.51 -8.29 3.35
N ARG A 507 4.44 -8.44 4.68
CA ARG A 507 4.61 -9.71 5.41
C ARG A 507 3.65 -9.83 6.58
N SER A 508 3.29 -11.05 6.92
CA SER A 508 2.51 -11.35 8.11
C SER A 508 3.34 -11.25 9.39
N ASP A 509 2.79 -10.57 10.39
CA ASP A 509 3.33 -10.53 11.75
C ASP A 509 2.59 -11.51 12.69
N ILE A 510 2.86 -11.36 13.99
CA ILE A 510 2.22 -12.15 15.05
C ILE A 510 1.64 -11.20 16.11
N TYR A 511 0.31 -11.09 16.16
CA TYR A 511 -0.40 -10.43 17.26
C TYR A 511 -0.59 -11.40 18.44
N TRP A 512 -0.12 -10.98 19.60
CA TRP A 512 -0.16 -11.73 20.85
C TRP A 512 -1.12 -11.09 21.84
N ARG A 513 -1.92 -11.92 22.54
CA ARG A 513 -2.74 -11.50 23.69
C ARG A 513 -2.44 -12.37 24.90
N ASN A 514 -2.14 -11.75 26.04
CA ASN A 514 -2.06 -12.47 27.31
C ASN A 514 -3.48 -12.66 27.85
N SER A 515 -3.93 -13.91 27.90
CA SER A 515 -5.29 -14.28 28.32
C SER A 515 -5.57 -14.07 29.81
N ALA A 516 -4.54 -13.91 30.65
CA ALA A 516 -4.66 -13.71 32.10
C ALA A 516 -4.48 -12.26 32.55
N THR A 517 -3.63 -11.47 31.88
CA THR A 517 -3.42 -10.04 32.20
C THR A 517 -4.16 -9.09 31.28
N GLY A 518 -4.51 -9.52 30.07
CA GLY A 518 -5.12 -8.67 29.06
C GLY A 518 -4.14 -7.77 28.30
N MET A 519 -2.82 -7.94 28.48
CA MET A 519 -1.80 -7.27 27.67
C MET A 519 -1.81 -7.77 26.23
N ASN A 520 -1.40 -6.94 25.27
CA ASN A 520 -1.28 -7.30 23.87
C ASN A 520 0.00 -6.72 23.26
N ASP A 521 0.72 -7.54 22.49
CA ASP A 521 1.99 -7.20 21.83
C ASP A 521 1.89 -7.55 20.33
N ILE A 522 2.59 -6.78 19.48
CA ILE A 522 2.87 -7.17 18.10
C ILE A 522 4.35 -7.56 17.98
N TRP A 523 4.59 -8.63 17.23
CA TRP A 523 5.91 -9.17 16.91
C TRP A 523 6.08 -9.12 15.40
N PHE A 524 6.90 -8.19 14.93
CA PHE A 524 7.18 -7.94 13.51
C PHE A 524 8.19 -8.95 12.96
N MET A 525 7.96 -9.50 11.76
CA MET A 525 8.66 -10.71 11.30
C MET A 525 9.51 -10.53 10.03
N ASN A 526 10.68 -11.19 9.99
CA ASN A 526 11.48 -11.34 8.78
C ASN A 526 11.81 -12.83 8.55
N GLY A 527 10.93 -13.49 7.79
CA GLY A 527 10.86 -14.93 7.70
C GLY A 527 10.63 -15.54 9.07
N ALA A 528 11.38 -16.58 9.40
CA ALA A 528 11.34 -17.18 10.74
C ALA A 528 12.05 -16.35 11.83
N ASN A 529 12.53 -15.13 11.56
CA ASN A 529 13.21 -14.29 12.54
C ASN A 529 12.27 -13.20 13.07
N LEU A 530 12.36 -12.92 14.37
CA LEU A 530 11.73 -11.74 14.97
C LEU A 530 12.54 -10.49 14.59
N ALA A 531 11.96 -9.58 13.81
CA ALA A 531 12.58 -8.30 13.45
C ALA A 531 12.49 -7.30 14.61
N SER A 532 11.31 -7.15 15.21
CA SER A 532 11.13 -6.43 16.48
C SER A 532 9.87 -6.89 17.23
N ALA A 533 9.74 -6.53 18.51
CA ALA A 533 8.53 -6.78 19.29
C ALA A 533 8.20 -5.56 20.15
N SER A 534 6.92 -5.25 20.34
CA SER A 534 6.47 -4.14 21.18
C SER A 534 5.04 -4.33 21.69
N SER A 535 4.81 -3.90 22.93
CA SER A 535 3.47 -3.88 23.54
C SER A 535 2.61 -2.76 22.95
N VAL A 536 1.37 -3.11 22.59
CA VAL A 536 0.39 -2.21 21.96
C VAL A 536 -0.54 -1.60 23.01
N ILE A 537 -1.20 -2.43 23.82
CA ILE A 537 -2.21 -1.97 24.77
C ILE A 537 -2.52 -3.00 25.86
N LEU A 538 -2.84 -2.54 27.08
CA LEU A 538 -3.45 -3.33 28.14
C LEU A 538 -4.98 -3.22 28.09
N VAL A 539 -5.67 -4.31 27.78
CA VAL A 539 -7.15 -4.42 27.81
C VAL A 539 -7.52 -5.36 28.96
N SER A 540 -7.65 -4.77 30.16
CA SER A 540 -7.81 -5.46 31.44
C SER A 540 -9.17 -6.12 31.67
N ASP A 541 -10.22 -5.72 30.95
CA ASP A 541 -11.45 -6.52 30.89
C ASP A 541 -11.20 -7.75 30.00
N LEU A 542 -11.01 -8.89 30.65
CA LEU A 542 -10.72 -10.17 30.00
C LEU A 542 -11.93 -10.74 29.23
N ASN A 543 -13.13 -10.16 29.32
CA ASN A 543 -14.25 -10.50 28.43
C ASN A 543 -13.99 -10.04 27.00
N TRP A 544 -13.20 -8.99 26.79
CA TRP A 544 -12.77 -8.58 25.45
C TRP A 544 -11.74 -9.57 24.89
N LYS A 545 -12.13 -10.26 23.81
CA LYS A 545 -11.29 -11.13 23.01
C LYS A 545 -11.01 -10.47 21.66
N VAL A 546 -9.77 -10.56 21.17
CA VAL A 546 -9.52 -10.45 19.73
C VAL A 546 -10.17 -11.67 19.08
N ILE A 547 -11.00 -11.45 18.08
CA ILE A 547 -11.62 -12.51 17.29
C ILE A 547 -10.73 -12.83 16.08
N GLY A 548 -10.21 -11.79 15.45
CA GLY A 548 -9.27 -11.92 14.34
C GLY A 548 -8.75 -10.56 13.89
N SER A 549 -8.04 -10.60 12.78
CA SER A 549 -7.33 -9.49 12.18
C SER A 549 -7.50 -9.51 10.67
N GLY A 550 -7.29 -8.35 10.07
CA GLY A 550 -7.51 -8.07 8.66
C GLY A 550 -7.70 -6.57 8.50
N ASP A 551 -7.41 -6.04 7.31
CA ASP A 551 -7.55 -4.61 7.06
C ASP A 551 -9.04 -4.20 7.10
N PHE A 552 -9.45 -3.41 8.09
CA PHE A 552 -10.83 -2.95 8.28
C PHE A 552 -11.01 -1.47 7.89
N ASN A 553 -9.94 -0.80 7.45
CA ASN A 553 -9.95 0.61 7.06
C ASN A 553 -9.40 0.85 5.64
N ASN A 554 -8.89 -0.19 4.99
CA ASN A 554 -8.30 -0.30 3.65
C ASN A 554 -7.02 0.56 3.46
N ASP A 555 -6.10 0.57 4.43
CA ASP A 555 -4.80 1.26 4.36
C ASP A 555 -3.58 0.35 4.11
N LEU A 556 -3.80 -0.97 3.97
CA LEU A 556 -2.84 -2.09 3.96
C LEU A 556 -2.30 -2.50 5.35
N ALA A 557 -2.79 -1.95 6.46
CA ALA A 557 -2.44 -2.43 7.80
C ALA A 557 -3.51 -3.38 8.35
N ALA A 558 -3.07 -4.44 9.02
CA ALA A 558 -3.95 -5.40 9.67
C ALA A 558 -4.56 -4.79 10.93
N ASP A 559 -5.84 -4.45 10.86
CA ASP A 559 -6.61 -4.01 11.99
C ASP A 559 -7.01 -5.19 12.90
N THR A 560 -7.46 -4.91 14.13
CA THR A 560 -7.98 -5.97 15.02
C THR A 560 -9.46 -5.81 15.31
N LEU A 561 -10.21 -6.89 15.08
CA LEU A 561 -11.61 -7.02 15.47
C LEU A 561 -11.73 -7.69 16.83
N TRP A 562 -12.40 -6.99 17.74
CA TRP A 562 -12.64 -7.42 19.11
C TRP A 562 -14.12 -7.69 19.35
N ARG A 563 -14.42 -8.71 20.16
CA ARG A 563 -15.77 -8.95 20.72
C ARG A 563 -15.70 -9.13 22.23
N ASN A 564 -16.66 -8.56 22.94
CA ASN A 564 -16.87 -8.85 24.36
C ASN A 564 -17.69 -10.14 24.53
N SER A 565 -17.13 -11.15 25.19
CA SER A 565 -17.76 -12.47 25.35
C SER A 565 -18.97 -12.47 26.30
N ALA A 566 -19.21 -11.41 27.07
CA ALA A 566 -20.38 -11.28 27.94
C ALA A 566 -21.50 -10.48 27.27
N THR A 567 -21.19 -9.28 26.76
CA THR A 567 -22.20 -8.34 26.20
C THR A 567 -22.48 -8.56 24.71
N GLY A 568 -21.55 -9.17 23.97
CA GLY A 568 -21.62 -9.29 22.51
C GLY A 568 -21.29 -8.00 21.75
N GLU A 569 -20.83 -6.96 22.45
CA GLU A 569 -20.32 -5.72 21.85
C GLU A 569 -19.11 -6.01 20.95
N LEU A 570 -18.95 -5.19 19.90
CA LEU A 570 -17.84 -5.26 18.95
C LEU A 570 -17.03 -3.95 18.98
N PHE A 571 -15.72 -4.07 18.78
CA PHE A 571 -14.81 -2.92 18.69
C PHE A 571 -13.74 -3.19 17.63
N ILE A 572 -13.47 -2.22 16.77
CA ILE A 572 -12.39 -2.29 15.77
C ILE A 572 -11.30 -1.32 16.20
N ARG A 573 -10.08 -1.83 16.32
CA ARG A 573 -8.88 -0.99 16.49
C ARG A 573 -8.22 -0.88 15.12
N TYR A 574 -8.19 0.34 14.62
CA TYR A 574 -7.43 0.69 13.44
C TYR A 574 -5.94 0.83 13.83
N MET A 575 -5.05 0.18 13.09
CA MET A 575 -3.65 -0.04 13.47
C MET A 575 -2.69 0.60 12.47
N GLN A 576 -1.52 1.04 12.95
CA GLN A 576 -0.38 1.37 12.09
C GLN A 576 0.90 0.96 12.83
N GLY A 577 1.39 -0.23 12.52
CA GLY A 577 2.32 -0.98 13.36
C GLY A 577 1.73 -1.16 14.77
N THR A 578 2.48 -0.71 15.79
CA THR A 578 2.00 -0.71 17.18
C THR A 578 1.10 0.47 17.55
N SER A 579 0.89 1.44 16.64
CA SER A 579 0.07 2.62 16.91
C SER A 579 -1.42 2.28 16.76
N ILE A 580 -2.24 2.59 17.76
CA ILE A 580 -3.70 2.55 17.64
C ILE A 580 -4.16 3.92 17.11
N LEU A 581 -4.77 3.94 15.93
CA LEU A 581 -5.19 5.16 15.26
C LEU A 581 -6.40 5.80 15.97
N PRO A 582 -6.49 7.14 16.09
CA PRO A 582 -7.58 7.84 16.81
C PRO A 582 -8.99 7.59 16.26
N THR A 583 -9.09 7.07 15.03
CA THR A 583 -10.32 6.69 14.33
C THR A 583 -10.89 5.33 14.80
N SER A 584 -10.17 4.58 15.64
CA SER A 584 -10.62 3.34 16.29
C SER A 584 -11.92 3.52 17.09
N GLY A 585 -12.73 2.47 17.25
CA GLY A 585 -14.00 2.62 17.98
C GLY A 585 -14.92 1.39 18.00
N PRO A 586 -16.11 1.53 18.62
CA PRO A 586 -17.12 0.49 18.64
C PRO A 586 -17.76 0.25 17.26
N SER A 587 -18.30 -0.95 17.10
CA SER A 587 -19.09 -1.44 15.97
C SER A 587 -20.51 -1.83 16.44
N LEU A 588 -21.32 -2.49 15.59
CA LEU A 588 -22.66 -2.97 15.97
C LEU A 588 -22.57 -4.07 17.04
N THR A 589 -23.46 -4.02 18.04
CA THR A 589 -23.48 -5.00 19.12
C THR A 589 -24.36 -6.20 18.78
N VAL A 590 -23.79 -7.42 18.85
CA VAL A 590 -24.50 -8.69 18.61
C VAL A 590 -24.65 -9.43 19.93
N ALA A 591 -25.58 -8.96 20.77
CA ALA A 591 -25.81 -9.48 22.12
C ALA A 591 -26.35 -10.92 22.17
N ASN A 592 -26.92 -11.43 21.07
CA ASN A 592 -27.33 -12.83 20.97
C ASN A 592 -26.10 -13.73 20.76
N GLN A 593 -25.65 -14.39 21.83
CA GLN A 593 -24.46 -15.25 21.83
C GLN A 593 -24.60 -16.53 20.99
N ALA A 594 -25.79 -16.87 20.49
CA ALA A 594 -25.94 -17.93 19.47
C ALA A 594 -25.31 -17.53 18.12
N TRP A 595 -25.10 -16.23 17.87
CA TRP A 595 -24.31 -15.74 16.76
C TRP A 595 -22.82 -15.72 17.11
N THR A 596 -22.03 -16.38 16.28
CA THR A 596 -20.56 -16.43 16.35
C THR A 596 -19.98 -15.92 15.03
N ILE A 597 -18.97 -15.06 15.11
CA ILE A 597 -18.09 -14.80 13.97
C ILE A 597 -17.31 -16.08 13.72
N VAL A 598 -17.25 -16.53 12.47
CA VAL A 598 -16.62 -17.81 12.08
C VAL A 598 -15.59 -17.66 10.97
N ALA A 599 -15.59 -16.52 10.26
CA ALA A 599 -14.52 -16.16 9.33
C ALA A 599 -14.44 -14.63 9.15
N LEU A 600 -13.29 -14.19 8.66
CA LEU A 600 -13.02 -12.85 8.15
C LEU A 600 -12.44 -12.97 6.73
N GLY A 601 -12.57 -11.92 5.94
CA GLY A 601 -12.01 -11.82 4.59
C GLY A 601 -12.74 -10.75 3.80
N ASP A 602 -12.16 -10.26 2.72
CA ASP A 602 -12.84 -9.40 1.76
C ASP A 602 -13.72 -10.27 0.84
N PHE A 603 -15.06 -10.15 0.94
CA PHE A 603 -15.98 -10.96 0.13
C PHE A 603 -16.46 -10.22 -1.15
N ASN A 604 -16.07 -8.96 -1.38
CA ASN A 604 -16.60 -8.13 -2.47
C ASN A 604 -15.53 -7.46 -3.36
N ASN A 605 -14.24 -7.65 -3.05
CA ASN A 605 -13.06 -7.05 -3.68
C ASN A 605 -13.03 -5.50 -3.58
N ASP A 606 -13.49 -4.94 -2.46
CA ASP A 606 -13.38 -3.50 -2.13
C ASP A 606 -12.18 -3.16 -1.20
N GLY A 607 -11.39 -4.17 -0.82
CA GLY A 607 -10.20 -4.05 0.01
C GLY A 607 -10.48 -4.02 1.52
N VAL A 608 -11.73 -4.12 1.95
CA VAL A 608 -12.12 -4.14 3.37
C VAL A 608 -12.40 -5.58 3.83
N THR A 609 -11.96 -5.90 5.04
CA THR A 609 -12.26 -7.16 5.72
C THR A 609 -13.71 -7.18 6.18
N ASP A 610 -14.52 -8.08 5.62
CA ASP A 610 -15.89 -8.35 6.03
C ASP A 610 -15.96 -9.35 7.18
N ILE A 611 -17.15 -9.43 7.81
CA ILE A 611 -17.40 -10.32 8.95
C ILE A 611 -18.44 -11.38 8.57
N TYR A 612 -18.02 -12.65 8.55
CA TYR A 612 -18.91 -13.78 8.28
C TYR A 612 -19.39 -14.42 9.59
N TRP A 613 -20.70 -14.40 9.82
CA TRP A 613 -21.36 -14.89 11.02
C TRP A 613 -22.09 -16.21 10.77
N ARG A 614 -22.11 -17.09 11.77
CA ARG A 614 -22.97 -18.29 11.81
C ARG A 614 -23.80 -18.31 13.09
N ASN A 615 -25.07 -18.68 12.98
CA ASN A 615 -25.94 -18.90 14.12
C ASN A 615 -25.95 -20.40 14.49
N THR A 616 -25.41 -20.72 15.67
CA THR A 616 -25.21 -22.09 16.14
C THR A 616 -26.49 -22.80 16.58
N THR A 617 -27.65 -22.12 16.55
CA THR A 617 -28.96 -22.66 16.96
C THR A 617 -29.90 -22.90 15.79
N ASN A 618 -29.85 -22.08 14.73
CA ASN A 618 -30.75 -22.18 13.57
C ASN A 618 -30.03 -22.34 12.22
N GLY A 619 -28.69 -22.37 12.20
CA GLY A 619 -27.91 -22.65 11.00
C GLY A 619 -27.83 -21.52 9.97
N LYS A 620 -28.43 -20.36 10.22
CA LYS A 620 -28.26 -19.17 9.37
C LYS A 620 -26.80 -18.72 9.34
N ASN A 621 -26.40 -18.17 8.21
CA ASN A 621 -25.11 -17.55 8.03
C ASN A 621 -25.32 -16.15 7.44
N ASP A 622 -24.87 -15.13 8.18
CA ASP A 622 -25.04 -13.72 7.82
C ASP A 622 -23.68 -13.14 7.43
N LEU A 623 -23.59 -12.55 6.24
CA LEU A 623 -22.42 -11.78 5.81
C LEU A 623 -22.67 -10.31 6.10
N TRP A 624 -21.70 -9.67 6.74
CA TRP A 624 -21.64 -8.25 7.02
C TRP A 624 -20.57 -7.61 6.14
N LEU A 625 -20.98 -6.98 5.04
CA LEU A 625 -20.08 -6.20 4.19
C LEU A 625 -19.69 -4.92 4.94
N MET A 626 -18.42 -4.77 5.27
CA MET A 626 -17.87 -3.71 6.13
C MET A 626 -17.58 -2.42 5.33
N SER A 627 -17.11 -1.35 5.98
CA SER A 627 -16.75 -0.12 5.27
C SER A 627 -15.46 0.47 5.82
N ALA A 628 -14.57 0.81 4.90
CA ALA A 628 -13.33 1.51 5.18
C ALA A 628 -13.56 2.85 5.92
N SER A 629 -14.68 3.55 5.62
CA SER A 629 -15.03 4.81 6.28
C SER A 629 -15.73 4.64 7.64
N SER A 630 -16.13 3.43 8.01
CA SER A 630 -17.12 3.23 9.07
C SER A 630 -17.05 1.84 9.68
N ARG A 631 -16.84 1.79 11.00
CA ARG A 631 -16.73 0.56 11.80
C ARG A 631 -18.02 -0.28 11.87
N ILE A 632 -19.03 -0.02 11.05
CA ILE A 632 -20.29 -0.77 10.96
C ILE A 632 -20.53 -1.23 9.51
N PRO A 633 -21.20 -2.36 9.28
CA PRO A 633 -21.44 -2.85 7.93
C PRO A 633 -22.31 -1.90 7.08
N GLN A 634 -21.96 -1.80 5.81
CA GLN A 634 -22.77 -1.20 4.75
C GLN A 634 -24.08 -1.99 4.58
N THR A 635 -23.97 -3.32 4.55
CA THR A 635 -25.09 -4.26 4.42
C THR A 635 -24.82 -5.51 5.26
N ALA A 636 -25.83 -5.97 5.99
CA ALA A 636 -25.82 -7.23 6.71
C ALA A 636 -27.04 -8.07 6.29
N THR A 637 -26.83 -9.31 5.84
CA THR A 637 -27.94 -10.20 5.43
C THR A 637 -27.58 -11.68 5.54
N THR A 638 -28.59 -12.54 5.70
CA THR A 638 -28.43 -14.00 5.60
C THR A 638 -28.14 -14.40 4.16
N VAL A 639 -26.89 -14.77 3.86
CA VAL A 639 -26.47 -15.24 2.52
C VAL A 639 -26.72 -16.73 2.32
N TYR A 640 -26.73 -17.52 3.40
CA TYR A 640 -26.93 -18.96 3.35
C TYR A 640 -27.55 -19.50 4.64
N THR A 641 -28.15 -20.69 4.63
CA THR A 641 -28.65 -21.36 5.83
C THR A 641 -28.36 -22.86 5.72
N GLU A 642 -27.50 -23.36 6.60
CA GLU A 642 -27.15 -24.77 6.73
C GLU A 642 -27.67 -25.29 8.06
N ALA A 643 -28.77 -26.04 7.98
CA ALA A 643 -29.52 -26.59 9.10
C ALA A 643 -28.80 -27.74 9.82
N ASP A 644 -27.97 -28.53 9.13
CA ASP A 644 -27.13 -29.54 9.78
C ASP A 644 -25.97 -28.87 10.51
N GLN A 645 -26.08 -28.81 11.85
CA GLN A 645 -25.06 -28.19 12.70
C GLN A 645 -23.74 -28.97 12.75
N ASN A 646 -23.64 -30.16 12.14
CA ASN A 646 -22.37 -30.85 11.93
C ASN A 646 -21.52 -30.20 10.83
N TRP A 647 -22.13 -29.46 9.89
CA TRP A 647 -21.37 -28.60 8.98
C TRP A 647 -20.86 -27.36 9.70
N LYS A 648 -19.52 -27.26 9.75
CA LYS A 648 -18.76 -26.13 10.27
C LYS A 648 -18.07 -25.41 9.11
N ILE A 649 -17.89 -24.11 9.26
CA ILE A 649 -16.93 -23.36 8.44
C ILE A 649 -15.54 -23.67 8.99
N ALA A 650 -14.66 -24.15 8.12
CA ALA A 650 -13.27 -24.42 8.44
C ALA A 650 -12.36 -23.21 8.16
N GLY A 651 -12.86 -22.22 7.42
CA GLY A 651 -12.19 -20.95 7.17
C GLY A 651 -12.63 -20.33 5.85
N THR A 652 -11.93 -19.28 5.46
CA THR A 652 -12.11 -18.50 4.24
C THR A 652 -10.83 -18.53 3.40
N GLY A 653 -10.99 -18.31 2.11
CA GLY A 653 -9.90 -18.21 1.15
C GLY A 653 -10.49 -18.01 -0.24
N ASP A 654 -9.78 -17.30 -1.10
CA ASP A 654 -10.14 -17.17 -2.52
C ASP A 654 -9.79 -18.48 -3.24
N PHE A 655 -10.75 -19.35 -3.56
CA PHE A 655 -10.47 -20.64 -4.21
C PHE A 655 -10.46 -20.53 -5.74
N ASN A 656 -10.94 -19.42 -6.30
CA ASN A 656 -11.25 -19.30 -7.72
C ASN A 656 -10.36 -18.29 -8.49
N ALA A 657 -9.65 -17.43 -7.76
CA ALA A 657 -8.78 -16.33 -8.22
C ALA A 657 -9.54 -15.13 -8.85
N ASP A 658 -10.72 -14.78 -8.34
CA ASP A 658 -11.46 -13.53 -8.67
C ASP A 658 -11.26 -12.40 -7.64
N GLY A 659 -10.52 -12.68 -6.57
CA GLY A 659 -10.16 -11.74 -5.51
C GLY A 659 -11.03 -11.88 -4.25
N ASN A 660 -12.28 -12.35 -4.37
CA ASN A 660 -13.21 -12.48 -3.24
C ASN A 660 -12.80 -13.66 -2.33
N ALA A 661 -13.15 -13.56 -1.05
CA ALA A 661 -13.07 -14.66 -0.10
C ALA A 661 -14.25 -15.62 -0.29
N ASP A 662 -13.96 -16.86 -0.68
CA ASP A 662 -14.90 -17.97 -0.66
C ASP A 662 -14.89 -18.65 0.74
N VAL A 663 -15.87 -19.51 1.02
CA VAL A 663 -16.00 -20.20 2.32
C VAL A 663 -15.77 -21.70 2.19
N PHE A 664 -14.84 -22.25 2.98
CA PHE A 664 -14.64 -23.70 3.08
C PHE A 664 -15.45 -24.31 4.22
N TRP A 665 -16.24 -25.34 3.89
CA TRP A 665 -17.09 -26.07 4.81
C TRP A 665 -16.61 -27.50 5.02
N ARG A 666 -16.64 -27.97 6.27
CA ARG A 666 -16.30 -29.35 6.66
C ARG A 666 -17.35 -29.91 7.62
N ASN A 667 -17.83 -31.13 7.35
CA ASN A 667 -18.76 -31.83 8.23
C ASN A 667 -17.97 -32.56 9.34
N SER A 668 -18.23 -32.23 10.60
CA SER A 668 -17.51 -32.76 11.76
C SER A 668 -17.75 -34.24 12.05
N VAL A 669 -18.74 -34.88 11.40
CA VAL A 669 -19.12 -36.29 11.60
C VAL A 669 -18.79 -37.15 10.38
N THR A 670 -19.13 -36.69 9.17
CA THR A 670 -18.91 -37.49 7.95
C THR A 670 -17.56 -37.23 7.29
N GLY A 671 -16.88 -36.14 7.67
CA GLY A 671 -15.64 -35.70 7.00
C GLY A 671 -15.84 -35.22 5.56
N GLY A 672 -17.09 -35.02 5.12
CA GLY A 672 -17.40 -34.35 3.86
C GLY A 672 -16.90 -32.91 3.85
N ASN A 673 -16.54 -32.42 2.67
CA ASN A 673 -15.99 -31.08 2.45
C ASN A 673 -16.75 -30.39 1.30
N TYR A 674 -16.99 -29.09 1.39
CA TYR A 674 -17.73 -28.30 0.40
C TYR A 674 -17.11 -26.89 0.27
N VAL A 675 -16.95 -26.41 -0.96
CA VAL A 675 -16.46 -25.07 -1.28
C VAL A 675 -17.64 -24.21 -1.71
N GLN A 676 -17.92 -23.17 -0.94
CA GLN A 676 -18.96 -22.19 -1.22
C GLN A 676 -18.31 -20.96 -1.85
N LEU A 677 -18.43 -20.84 -3.18
CA LEU A 677 -17.90 -19.71 -3.94
C LEU A 677 -18.80 -18.48 -3.76
N MET A 678 -18.21 -17.29 -3.62
CA MET A 678 -18.88 -16.07 -3.20
C MET A 678 -18.64 -14.89 -4.17
N ASN A 679 -19.58 -13.96 -4.23
CA ASN A 679 -19.41 -12.65 -4.84
C ASN A 679 -20.29 -11.64 -4.09
N GLY A 680 -19.68 -10.90 -3.15
CA GLY A 680 -20.36 -10.14 -2.13
C GLY A 680 -21.42 -10.99 -1.41
N LEU A 681 -22.68 -10.53 -1.46
CA LEU A 681 -23.82 -11.20 -0.83
C LEU A 681 -24.35 -12.41 -1.62
N SER A 682 -23.74 -12.76 -2.76
CA SER A 682 -24.21 -13.82 -3.66
C SER A 682 -23.41 -15.10 -3.47
N VAL A 683 -24.10 -16.24 -3.30
CA VAL A 683 -23.50 -17.57 -3.41
C VAL A 683 -23.47 -17.98 -4.89
N LEU A 684 -22.29 -18.24 -5.44
CA LEU A 684 -22.12 -18.54 -6.85
C LEU A 684 -22.53 -19.97 -7.19
N ALA A 685 -23.12 -20.16 -8.38
CA ALA A 685 -23.60 -21.46 -8.87
C ALA A 685 -22.49 -22.49 -9.14
N GLY A 686 -21.21 -22.08 -9.09
CA GLY A 686 -20.06 -22.99 -9.14
C GLY A 686 -19.72 -23.66 -7.79
N SER A 687 -20.39 -23.28 -6.69
CA SER A 687 -20.20 -23.88 -5.37
C SER A 687 -20.51 -25.38 -5.36
N GLY A 688 -19.71 -26.19 -4.68
CA GLY A 688 -19.83 -27.65 -4.77
C GLY A 688 -19.04 -28.46 -3.76
N PHE A 689 -19.37 -29.76 -3.67
CA PHE A 689 -18.62 -30.72 -2.86
C PHE A 689 -17.24 -30.95 -3.46
N THR A 690 -16.25 -31.11 -2.58
CA THR A 690 -14.88 -31.49 -2.93
C THR A 690 -14.52 -32.83 -2.28
N ASN A 691 -13.26 -33.27 -2.42
CA ASN A 691 -12.78 -34.55 -1.87
C ASN A 691 -13.09 -34.66 -0.37
N ALA A 692 -13.80 -35.71 0.04
CA ALA A 692 -14.11 -35.97 1.45
C ALA A 692 -12.92 -36.64 2.17
N VAL A 693 -12.69 -36.24 3.42
CA VAL A 693 -11.72 -36.86 4.34
C VAL A 693 -12.48 -37.41 5.53
N SER A 694 -13.00 -38.64 5.37
CA SER A 694 -13.91 -39.30 6.30
C SER A 694 -13.32 -39.60 7.69
N ASP A 695 -12.00 -39.69 7.78
CA ASP A 695 -11.30 -39.69 9.06
C ASP A 695 -11.28 -38.27 9.65
N THR A 696 -12.11 -38.05 10.67
CA THR A 696 -12.32 -36.75 11.32
C THR A 696 -11.18 -36.33 12.25
N ASN A 697 -10.15 -37.16 12.41
CA ASN A 697 -8.88 -36.77 13.03
C ASN A 697 -8.06 -35.84 12.13
N TRP A 698 -8.30 -35.83 10.81
CA TRP A 698 -7.79 -34.80 9.91
C TRP A 698 -8.53 -33.47 10.14
N LYS A 699 -7.76 -32.49 10.61
CA LYS A 699 -8.16 -31.10 10.78
C LYS A 699 -7.56 -30.25 9.67
N ILE A 700 -8.32 -29.26 9.21
CA ILE A 700 -7.79 -28.13 8.45
C ILE A 700 -7.17 -27.18 9.47
N VAL A 701 -5.94 -26.72 9.22
CA VAL A 701 -5.18 -25.89 10.17
C VAL A 701 -4.65 -24.58 9.54
N ALA A 702 -4.69 -24.48 8.22
CA ALA A 702 -4.54 -23.23 7.48
C ALA A 702 -5.30 -23.32 6.14
N ILE A 703 -5.78 -22.18 5.65
CA ILE A 703 -6.24 -21.97 4.27
C ILE A 703 -5.54 -20.71 3.78
N ARG A 704 -4.76 -20.82 2.71
CA ARG A 704 -3.94 -19.72 2.14
C ARG A 704 -3.40 -20.17 0.78
N ASP A 705 -2.95 -19.26 -0.08
CA ASP A 705 -2.17 -19.66 -1.26
C ASP A 705 -0.86 -20.30 -0.80
N PHE A 706 -0.59 -21.56 -1.17
CA PHE A 706 0.64 -22.29 -0.81
C PHE A 706 1.49 -22.66 -2.04
N ASP A 707 1.03 -22.49 -3.29
CA ASP A 707 1.83 -22.75 -4.50
C ASP A 707 1.97 -21.55 -5.49
N ARG A 708 1.39 -20.41 -5.13
CA ARG A 708 1.45 -19.08 -5.78
C ARG A 708 0.75 -19.03 -7.15
N ASP A 709 -0.34 -19.78 -7.33
CA ASP A 709 -1.25 -19.68 -8.49
C ASP A 709 -2.34 -18.60 -8.35
N GLY A 710 -2.49 -18.00 -7.16
CA GLY A 710 -3.48 -16.97 -6.84
C GLY A 710 -4.72 -17.50 -6.10
N ARG A 711 -4.84 -18.83 -5.92
CA ARG A 711 -5.91 -19.47 -5.15
C ARG A 711 -5.45 -19.88 -3.77
N SER A 712 -6.41 -20.19 -2.90
CA SER A 712 -6.18 -20.70 -1.56
C SER A 712 -6.16 -22.22 -1.54
N ASP A 713 -5.06 -22.77 -1.05
CA ASP A 713 -4.85 -24.18 -0.78
C ASP A 713 -5.23 -24.51 0.67
N ILE A 714 -5.21 -25.81 1.01
CA ILE A 714 -5.67 -26.31 2.31
C ILE A 714 -4.57 -27.11 2.99
N TYR A 715 -4.10 -26.62 4.15
CA TYR A 715 -3.13 -27.33 4.98
C TYR A 715 -3.86 -28.23 5.98
N TRP A 716 -3.56 -29.52 5.91
CA TRP A 716 -4.18 -30.59 6.70
C TRP A 716 -3.21 -31.17 7.73
N ARG A 717 -3.68 -31.39 8.96
CA ARG A 717 -2.94 -32.16 9.98
C ARG A 717 -3.80 -33.24 10.63
N HIS A 718 -3.24 -34.43 10.79
CA HIS A 718 -3.87 -35.54 11.50
C HIS A 718 -3.56 -35.50 13.00
N ALA A 719 -4.59 -35.34 13.82
CA ALA A 719 -4.51 -35.01 15.25
C ALA A 719 -4.00 -36.14 16.20
N GLN A 720 -3.68 -37.32 15.67
CA GLN A 720 -3.11 -38.43 16.47
C GLN A 720 -1.68 -38.81 16.05
N THR A 721 -1.41 -38.91 14.75
CA THR A 721 -0.07 -39.27 14.22
C THR A 721 0.84 -38.06 14.03
N GLY A 722 0.26 -36.85 13.94
CA GLY A 722 1.00 -35.63 13.64
C GLY A 722 1.37 -35.45 12.17
N SER A 723 0.84 -36.26 11.26
CA SER A 723 1.13 -36.19 9.82
C SER A 723 0.51 -34.94 9.19
N ASN A 724 1.25 -34.25 8.31
CA ASN A 724 0.83 -33.02 7.64
C ASN A 724 0.83 -33.17 6.12
N TYR A 725 -0.21 -32.67 5.47
CA TYR A 725 -0.39 -32.68 4.02
C TYR A 725 -0.88 -31.32 3.52
N LEU A 726 -0.45 -30.94 2.32
CA LEU A 726 -1.02 -29.83 1.56
C LEU A 726 -1.98 -30.39 0.49
N TRP A 727 -3.14 -29.78 0.33
CA TRP A 727 -4.01 -29.94 -0.82
C TRP A 727 -3.96 -28.67 -1.64
N THR A 728 -3.36 -28.71 -2.84
CA THR A 728 -3.44 -27.56 -3.75
C THR A 728 -4.73 -27.59 -4.54
N MET A 729 -5.35 -26.43 -4.77
CA MET A 729 -6.74 -26.30 -5.21
C MET A 729 -6.86 -25.76 -6.64
N ASN A 730 -8.06 -25.87 -7.22
CA ASN A 730 -8.46 -25.22 -8.47
C ASN A 730 -9.98 -25.08 -8.46
N GLY A 731 -10.48 -23.92 -8.02
CA GLY A 731 -11.89 -23.74 -7.67
C GLY A 731 -12.29 -24.76 -6.60
N ILE A 732 -13.39 -25.47 -6.85
CA ILE A 732 -13.90 -26.51 -5.94
C ILE A 732 -13.09 -27.83 -5.99
N THR A 733 -12.11 -27.96 -6.90
CA THR A 733 -11.38 -29.22 -7.14
C THR A 733 -10.01 -29.25 -6.45
N VAL A 734 -9.57 -30.44 -6.03
CA VAL A 734 -8.22 -30.66 -5.49
C VAL A 734 -7.28 -31.01 -6.66
N SER A 735 -6.33 -30.12 -6.94
CA SER A 735 -5.29 -30.26 -7.96
C SER A 735 -4.24 -31.30 -7.56
N THR A 736 -3.69 -31.20 -6.34
CA THR A 736 -2.69 -32.15 -5.82
C THR A 736 -2.94 -32.47 -4.34
N VAL A 737 -2.45 -33.63 -3.88
CA VAL A 737 -2.39 -34.00 -2.46
C VAL A 737 -0.96 -34.42 -2.15
N SER A 738 -0.25 -33.61 -1.36
CA SER A 738 1.19 -33.71 -1.17
C SER A 738 1.55 -33.80 0.31
N PHE A 739 2.41 -34.76 0.67
CA PHE A 739 2.93 -34.88 2.05
C PHE A 739 3.93 -33.76 2.32
N VAL A 740 3.82 -33.10 3.48
CA VAL A 740 4.76 -32.05 3.91
C VAL A 740 5.80 -32.62 4.87
N HIS A 741 5.36 -33.03 6.06
CA HIS A 741 6.20 -33.64 7.10
C HIS A 741 5.33 -34.33 8.17
N ASN A 742 5.94 -35.01 9.14
CA ASN A 742 5.24 -35.58 10.29
C ASN A 742 5.82 -35.02 11.60
N GLU A 743 5.01 -34.29 12.37
CA GLU A 743 5.37 -33.79 13.71
C GLU A 743 4.59 -34.58 14.78
N PRO A 744 5.15 -35.68 15.32
CA PRO A 744 4.45 -36.62 16.20
C PRO A 744 4.16 -36.07 17.61
N ASP A 745 4.86 -35.04 18.09
CA ASP A 745 4.50 -34.38 19.35
C ASP A 745 3.23 -33.57 19.17
N GLN A 746 2.17 -34.01 19.84
CA GLN A 746 0.85 -33.37 19.78
C GLN A 746 0.78 -32.08 20.59
N ALA A 747 1.80 -31.72 21.39
CA ALA A 747 1.90 -30.41 22.01
C ALA A 747 2.28 -29.31 21.00
N TRP A 748 3.03 -29.63 19.95
CA TRP A 748 3.15 -28.72 18.80
C TRP A 748 1.80 -28.57 18.09
N LYS A 749 1.39 -27.34 17.80
CA LYS A 749 0.20 -26.97 17.01
C LYS A 749 0.57 -25.90 15.99
N ILE A 750 -0.02 -25.93 14.80
CA ILE A 750 -0.13 -24.74 13.96
C ILE A 750 -1.14 -23.80 14.64
N VAL A 751 -0.77 -22.53 14.79
CA VAL A 751 -1.53 -21.51 15.53
C VAL A 751 -1.71 -20.20 14.75
N ASN A 752 -1.05 -20.05 13.62
CA ASN A 752 -1.36 -19.04 12.60
C ASN A 752 -0.78 -19.48 11.24
N SER A 753 -1.20 -18.83 10.16
CA SER A 753 -0.61 -18.94 8.82
C SER A 753 -0.50 -17.55 8.20
N GLY A 754 0.61 -17.28 7.52
CA GLY A 754 0.97 -15.97 7.03
C GLY A 754 1.82 -16.05 5.77
N ASP A 755 2.39 -14.94 5.33
CA ASP A 755 3.54 -14.89 4.43
C ASP A 755 4.63 -14.19 5.27
N TYR A 756 5.46 -14.96 5.97
CA TYR A 756 6.39 -14.38 6.94
C TYR A 756 7.64 -13.81 6.24
N ASN A 757 7.91 -14.18 4.98
CA ASN A 757 9.13 -13.84 4.26
C ASN A 757 8.95 -12.83 3.09
N GLY A 758 7.70 -12.55 2.69
CA GLY A 758 7.34 -11.65 1.59
C GLY A 758 7.54 -12.26 0.20
N ASP A 759 7.52 -13.59 0.06
CA ASP A 759 7.76 -14.30 -1.21
C ASP A 759 6.49 -14.75 -1.94
N GLY A 760 5.31 -14.43 -1.39
CA GLY A 760 3.99 -14.67 -1.98
C GLY A 760 3.42 -16.05 -1.66
N TYR A 761 4.13 -16.90 -0.93
CA TYR A 761 3.65 -18.22 -0.51
C TYR A 761 3.09 -18.19 0.92
N GLY A 762 2.26 -19.18 1.24
CA GLY A 762 1.67 -19.36 2.57
C GLY A 762 2.58 -20.15 3.50
N ASP A 763 3.01 -19.52 4.58
CA ASP A 763 3.80 -20.12 5.66
C ASP A 763 2.91 -20.58 6.82
N VAL A 764 3.46 -21.45 7.69
CA VAL A 764 2.77 -21.91 8.91
C VAL A 764 3.58 -21.66 10.18
N LEU A 765 2.94 -21.02 11.15
CA LEU A 765 3.47 -20.73 12.48
C LEU A 765 3.05 -21.83 13.47
N TRP A 766 4.05 -22.55 13.96
CA TRP A 766 3.95 -23.60 14.96
C TRP A 766 4.27 -23.08 16.36
N ARG A 767 3.48 -23.49 17.37
CA ARG A 767 3.72 -23.23 18.79
C ARG A 767 3.56 -24.52 19.60
N ASN A 768 4.49 -24.79 20.50
CA ASN A 768 4.38 -25.91 21.44
C ASN A 768 3.57 -25.45 22.66
N THR A 769 2.39 -26.01 22.86
CA THR A 769 1.46 -25.60 23.93
C THR A 769 1.91 -25.99 25.34
N THR A 770 2.95 -26.81 25.48
CA THR A 770 3.52 -27.25 26.76
C THR A 770 4.80 -26.51 27.11
N THR A 771 5.67 -26.23 26.13
CA THR A 771 6.96 -25.55 26.38
C THR A 771 6.93 -24.05 26.07
N GLY A 772 6.02 -23.59 25.20
CA GLY A 772 5.97 -22.22 24.72
C GLY A 772 7.03 -21.88 23.65
N GLN A 773 7.71 -22.87 23.07
CA GLN A 773 8.56 -22.68 21.88
C GLN A 773 7.71 -22.34 20.65
N ASN A 774 8.27 -21.55 19.73
CA ASN A 774 7.62 -21.16 18.48
C ASN A 774 8.56 -21.44 17.29
N VAL A 775 8.03 -21.93 16.16
CA VAL A 775 8.75 -22.25 14.92
C VAL A 775 7.95 -21.72 13.75
N ILE A 776 8.60 -21.10 12.76
CA ILE A 776 7.98 -20.86 11.45
C ILE A 776 8.57 -21.85 10.45
N HIS A 777 7.69 -22.55 9.74
CA HIS A 777 8.05 -23.23 8.51
C HIS A 777 7.74 -22.27 7.36
N LEU A 778 8.79 -21.83 6.69
CA LEU A 778 8.70 -21.15 5.40
C LEU A 778 8.39 -22.20 4.33
N MET A 779 7.48 -21.91 3.41
CA MET A 779 6.88 -22.89 2.51
C MET A 779 7.01 -22.52 1.04
N GLN A 780 7.23 -23.50 0.16
CA GLN A 780 6.98 -23.38 -1.28
C GLN A 780 6.32 -24.67 -1.78
N GLY A 781 5.02 -24.59 -2.09
CA GLY A 781 4.16 -25.76 -2.21
C GLY A 781 4.17 -26.58 -0.93
N ALA A 782 4.27 -27.90 -1.07
CA ALA A 782 4.41 -28.81 0.06
C ALA A 782 5.83 -28.88 0.66
N SER A 783 6.78 -28.03 0.22
CA SER A 783 8.17 -28.07 0.68
C SER A 783 8.41 -27.06 1.80
N VAL A 784 8.93 -27.51 2.95
CA VAL A 784 9.51 -26.61 3.97
C VAL A 784 10.89 -26.16 3.50
N ILE A 785 11.08 -24.86 3.27
CA ILE A 785 12.32 -24.32 2.67
C ILE A 785 13.36 -23.87 3.70
N ALA A 786 14.60 -23.68 3.23
CA ALA A 786 15.69 -23.14 4.02
C ALA A 786 15.36 -21.70 4.48
N GLY A 787 15.68 -21.39 5.75
CA GLY A 787 15.25 -20.16 6.42
C GLY A 787 14.17 -20.41 7.48
N SER A 788 13.45 -21.54 7.39
CA SER A 788 12.60 -22.06 8.47
C SER A 788 13.40 -22.26 9.77
N ALA A 789 12.90 -21.77 10.90
CA ALA A 789 13.62 -21.77 12.18
C ALA A 789 12.72 -21.73 13.42
N GLN A 790 13.28 -22.15 14.56
CA GLN A 790 12.73 -21.83 15.88
C GLN A 790 13.14 -20.40 16.27
N PHE A 791 12.18 -19.60 16.75
CA PHE A 791 12.41 -18.25 17.25
C PHE A 791 12.03 -18.13 18.73
N ASN A 792 11.85 -16.89 19.20
CA ASN A 792 11.74 -16.54 20.62
C ASN A 792 10.67 -17.37 21.36
N ARG A 793 11.09 -18.06 22.42
CA ARG A 793 10.25 -18.89 23.29
C ARG A 793 9.44 -18.01 24.25
N VAL A 794 8.11 -18.02 24.11
CA VAL A 794 7.20 -17.37 25.08
C VAL A 794 6.75 -18.42 26.10
N ALA A 795 7.51 -18.53 27.20
CA ALA A 795 7.35 -19.56 28.23
C ALA A 795 6.13 -19.35 29.16
N ASP A 796 5.58 -18.13 29.25
CA ASP A 796 4.26 -17.93 29.84
C ASP A 796 3.18 -18.35 28.83
N LEU A 797 2.50 -19.46 29.13
CA LEU A 797 1.49 -20.07 28.27
C LEU A 797 0.16 -19.30 28.24
N ASN A 798 -0.02 -18.29 29.11
CA ASN A 798 -1.18 -17.39 29.02
C ASN A 798 -1.11 -16.50 27.77
N TRP A 799 0.07 -16.28 27.21
CA TRP A 799 0.25 -15.65 25.89
C TRP A 799 -0.18 -16.59 24.77
N VAL A 800 -1.28 -16.22 24.12
CA VAL A 800 -1.82 -16.85 22.92
C VAL A 800 -1.65 -15.92 21.71
N ILE A 801 -1.51 -16.51 20.55
CA ILE A 801 -1.55 -15.81 19.26
C ILE A 801 -3.01 -15.67 18.86
N THR A 802 -3.40 -14.53 18.29
CA THR A 802 -4.80 -14.24 17.96
C THR A 802 -5.03 -14.22 16.45
N GLY A 803 -6.10 -14.87 16.01
CA GLY A 803 -6.53 -14.96 14.61
C GLY A 803 -7.67 -15.98 14.49
N ILE A 804 -8.44 -15.95 13.39
CA ILE A 804 -9.40 -17.02 13.12
C ILE A 804 -8.66 -18.20 12.45
N THR A 805 -7.97 -18.99 13.26
CA THR A 805 -7.55 -20.34 12.83
C THR A 805 -8.76 -21.26 12.78
N GLY A 806 -8.91 -21.98 11.68
CA GLY A 806 -10.03 -22.88 11.43
C GLY A 806 -10.23 -23.97 12.49
N SER A 807 -11.43 -24.01 13.06
CA SER A 807 -11.98 -25.07 13.93
C SER A 807 -11.31 -25.35 15.29
N ASN A 808 -12.15 -25.37 16.33
CA ASN A 808 -12.20 -26.50 17.27
C ASN A 808 -13.49 -27.29 16.98
#